data_AF-A0A9W2USM4-F1
#
_entry.id   AF-A0A9W2USM4-F1
#
_cell.length_a   1.000
_cell.length_b   1.000
_cell.length_c   1.000
_cell.angle_alpha   90.00
_cell.angle_beta   90.00
_cell.angle_gamma   90.00
#
_symmetry.space_group_name_H-M   'P 1'
#
loop_
_entity.id
_entity.type
_entity.pdbx_description
1 polymer ?
#
loop_
_entity_poly.entity_id
_entity_poly.type
_entity_poly.pdbx_seq_one_letter_code
_entity_poly.pdbx_strand_id
1 'polypeptide(L)'
;MPVQPSNHLEWNESMHSLRISVGGLPVLASMTKAADPRFRPRWKVILPSFVGAAVLWLLYSHRPPPGRPPIPNAHNWRLGQAPADRYNDTYPLSAPQRTPGGTRYRIAVIADLDTESRAQEENTWFSYLKKGHLTLSDSGDKVAVEWDKGHEVLESHLAEKGRGMELSELIVFNGRLYSVDDRTGVIYQIDGTKAVPWVILSDGDGTVGKGFKAEWLAVKDEHLYVGGLGKEWTTSTGEVVNENPEWVKVVGCRGSVDHENWVSSYNALRAAAGIQPPGRGPPRRAMALPRLLWMWLLVAGTQGVKDGDVRLADGDMRLADGDSANEGRVEIFYRGQWGTVCDNLWDLTDASVVCRALGFENATKALGRAAFGPGAGPIMLDEVECTGTESSLAQCKSLGWLRSNCRHNQDAGVICINETRGAHTLDLSDELSAALEWIFDSQRGCDLSIRVRVKDDEEEGLDVCGHRLILSTNPEAEALWKEPGPTVTMEVDAECLPVVRDFIRYFYSRRLGVSLTSVKCFHKLASTYGAWRLQSFCASLFAILLPEDASFQTPLDLYAYALATQNPVLEELCVRFLAWNFEALTQAEAWPSIPTALLRVLLSRSDLAVRSELALLMAVDAWSREKQPSHGEVEGLLDEIRFPMMLPKTLFELQFNLSLYRGHEALFQRKTLQALEFHTVPFRLLAQYRGLNLSDDAYQPRLYTSPTWSANISGDSQASSNYLDAPNRSFQTPQHPSFLFQNQLVSWLLLYLPTVQSCWDYRFSCTEDEVPLLGLSKSTDSDPTIGYQSQALMLCEGRFVADVTDFLGQKAPIPDALGTNSSRSASLFPCPEGSFTSFQAVIRPFYLTNSSDAN
;
A
#
# COMPACT_ATOMS: atom_id res chain seq x y z
N MET A 1 -49.04 53.55 3.98
CA MET A 1 -48.73 54.23 2.71
C MET A 1 -47.93 55.47 3.03
N PRO A 2 -46.91 55.87 2.24
CA PRO A 2 -46.43 55.38 0.92
C PRO A 2 -45.11 54.57 1.06
N VAL A 3 -44.79 53.52 0.27
CA VAL A 3 -44.46 53.37 -1.18
C VAL A 3 -43.09 53.98 -1.58
N GLN A 4 -42.11 53.07 -1.73
CA GLN A 4 -40.94 52.94 -2.67
C GLN A 4 -40.40 54.16 -3.46
N PRO A 5 -39.09 54.26 -3.86
CA PRO A 5 -38.35 53.20 -4.60
C PRO A 5 -36.80 53.12 -4.50
N SER A 6 -36.28 52.03 -5.09
CA SER A 6 -35.02 51.85 -5.88
C SER A 6 -33.61 52.00 -5.25
N ASN A 7 -32.88 50.88 -5.34
CA ASN A 7 -31.46 50.67 -5.66
C ASN A 7 -30.40 51.59 -5.02
N HIS A 8 -29.59 51.01 -4.12
CA HIS A 8 -28.13 51.22 -4.15
C HIS A 8 -27.40 49.93 -3.77
N LEU A 9 -26.40 49.59 -4.61
CA LEU A 9 -25.34 48.66 -4.29
C LEU A 9 -24.61 49.13 -3.03
N GLU A 10 -24.46 48.26 -2.04
CA GLU A 10 -23.29 48.31 -1.16
C GLU A 10 -22.54 46.98 -1.24
N TRP A 11 -21.48 47.04 -2.05
CA TRP A 11 -20.31 46.20 -1.90
C TRP A 11 -19.71 46.49 -0.52
N ASN A 12 -19.55 45.46 0.30
CA ASN A 12 -18.60 45.52 1.40
C ASN A 12 -17.61 44.37 1.20
N GLU A 13 -16.55 44.66 0.43
CA GLU A 13 -15.35 43.84 0.45
C GLU A 13 -14.71 43.93 1.84
N SER A 14 -14.64 42.79 2.50
CA SER A 14 -13.40 42.38 3.15
C SER A 14 -13.03 40.99 2.64
N MET A 15 -12.56 40.97 1.39
CA MET A 15 -11.67 39.91 0.92
C MET A 15 -10.34 40.08 1.65
N HIS A 16 -10.05 39.17 2.56
CA HIS A 16 -8.67 38.80 2.83
C HIS A 16 -8.56 37.30 2.61
N SER A 17 -7.60 36.95 1.76
CA SER A 17 -7.17 35.59 1.41
C SER A 17 -7.53 34.55 2.48
N LEU A 18 -8.31 33.54 2.11
CA LEU A 18 -8.41 32.34 2.93
C LEU A 18 -7.11 31.54 2.75
N ARG A 19 -6.05 31.91 3.48
CA ARG A 19 -4.85 31.08 3.60
C ARG A 19 -5.17 29.95 4.57
N ILE A 20 -5.58 28.81 4.05
CA ILE A 20 -5.62 27.58 4.84
C ILE A 20 -4.17 27.06 4.90
N SER A 21 -3.52 27.13 6.05
CA SER A 21 -2.29 26.38 6.31
C SER A 21 -2.71 24.96 6.67
N VAL A 22 -2.54 24.04 5.72
CA VAL A 22 -2.96 22.65 5.89
C VAL A 22 -1.75 21.83 6.33
N GLY A 23 -1.70 21.45 7.59
CA GLY A 23 -1.02 20.22 7.98
C GLY A 23 -1.85 19.07 7.43
N GLY A 24 -1.37 18.43 6.36
CA GLY A 24 -1.88 17.22 5.71
C GLY A 24 -3.40 17.04 5.63
N LEU A 25 -4.03 17.46 4.51
CA LEU A 25 -5.23 16.89 3.85
C LEU A 25 -5.94 17.90 2.93
N PRO A 26 -6.26 17.57 1.66
CA PRO A 26 -7.08 18.41 0.81
C PRO A 26 -8.59 18.31 1.14
N VAL A 27 -9.31 19.40 0.92
CA VAL A 27 -10.76 19.60 1.15
C VAL A 27 -11.52 19.37 -0.15
N LEU A 28 -12.58 18.55 -0.12
CA LEU A 28 -13.70 18.57 -1.08
C LEU A 28 -15.00 18.72 -0.29
N ALA A 29 -15.81 19.69 -0.69
CA ALA A 29 -17.11 20.00 -0.07
C ALA A 29 -18.24 19.56 -1.01
N SER A 30 -19.15 18.72 -0.51
CA SER A 30 -20.50 18.54 -1.03
C SER A 30 -21.50 18.72 0.11
N MET A 31 -22.47 19.61 -0.07
CA MET A 31 -23.57 19.84 0.86
C MET A 31 -24.82 19.13 0.36
N THR A 32 -25.23 18.06 1.02
CA THR A 32 -26.59 17.49 0.88
C THR A 32 -27.37 17.75 2.17
N LYS A 33 -28.56 18.35 2.05
CA LYS A 33 -29.43 18.70 3.16
C LYS A 33 -30.40 17.54 3.44
N ALA A 34 -30.27 16.93 4.62
CA ALA A 34 -31.30 16.03 5.15
C ALA A 34 -32.52 16.85 5.61
N ALA A 35 -33.71 16.45 5.19
CA ALA A 35 -34.97 17.08 5.55
C ALA A 35 -35.34 16.81 7.03
N ASP A 36 -35.12 17.78 7.93
CA ASP A 36 -35.83 17.91 9.21
C ASP A 36 -35.89 19.40 9.62
N PRO A 37 -37.08 20.05 9.70
CA PRO A 37 -37.19 21.50 9.90
C PRO A 37 -36.98 21.99 11.36
N ARG A 38 -36.25 21.27 12.22
CA ARG A 38 -36.13 21.61 13.66
C ARG A 38 -34.73 21.87 14.22
N PHE A 39 -33.65 21.82 13.44
CA PHE A 39 -32.30 22.14 13.95
C PHE A 39 -31.76 23.47 13.41
N ARG A 40 -31.61 24.46 14.31
CA ARG A 40 -30.84 25.69 14.07
C ARG A 40 -29.34 25.38 14.11
N PRO A 41 -28.49 26.00 13.27
CA PRO A 41 -27.07 25.71 13.24
C PRO A 41 -26.37 26.26 14.49
N ARG A 42 -25.69 25.39 15.23
CA ARG A 42 -24.64 25.76 16.18
C ARG A 42 -23.36 25.05 15.76
N TRP A 43 -22.33 25.84 15.49
CA TRP A 43 -20.99 25.41 15.11
C TRP A 43 -20.32 24.63 16.24
N LYS A 44 -19.83 23.41 15.96
CA LYS A 44 -18.70 22.81 16.67
C LYS A 44 -17.89 21.94 15.71
N VAL A 45 -16.59 22.17 15.72
CA VAL A 45 -15.53 21.54 14.92
C VAL A 45 -15.22 20.15 15.48
N ILE A 46 -15.16 19.13 14.62
CA ILE A 46 -14.56 17.81 14.90
C ILE A 46 -13.68 17.45 13.68
N LEU A 47 -12.38 17.28 13.91
CA LEU A 47 -11.37 16.85 12.93
C LEU A 47 -11.52 15.35 12.61
N PRO A 48 -11.34 14.94 11.34
CA PRO A 48 -10.67 13.68 11.07
C PRO A 48 -9.58 13.82 10.00
N SER A 49 -8.38 13.39 10.37
CA SER A 49 -7.26 13.12 9.47
C SER A 49 -7.31 11.67 9.01
N PHE A 50 -7.11 11.33 7.72
CA PHE A 50 -6.36 10.14 7.22
C PHE A 50 -6.46 9.84 5.70
N VAL A 51 -7.30 10.50 4.90
CA VAL A 51 -7.58 10.06 3.51
C VAL A 51 -6.65 10.65 2.41
N GLY A 52 -5.67 11.49 2.78
CA GLY A 52 -4.95 12.35 1.82
C GLY A 52 -3.75 11.71 1.10
N ALA A 53 -3.20 10.61 1.59
CA ALA A 53 -1.93 10.07 1.10
C ALA A 53 -2.07 9.05 -0.06
N ALA A 54 -3.24 8.42 -0.23
CA ALA A 54 -3.44 7.36 -1.22
C ALA A 54 -3.64 7.87 -2.67
N VAL A 55 -4.05 9.14 -2.84
CA VAL A 55 -4.45 9.70 -4.15
C VAL A 55 -3.26 10.06 -5.05
N LEU A 56 -2.07 10.29 -4.48
CA LEU A 56 -0.88 10.70 -5.23
C LEU A 56 -0.11 9.55 -5.88
N TRP A 57 -0.32 8.31 -5.45
CA TRP A 57 0.36 7.14 -6.00
C TRP A 57 -0.32 6.60 -7.28
N LEU A 58 -1.65 6.78 -7.41
CA LEU A 58 -2.45 6.25 -8.52
C LEU A 58 -2.43 7.08 -9.81
N LEU A 59 -1.85 8.29 -9.80
CA LEU A 59 -1.87 9.21 -10.96
C LEU A 59 -0.66 9.10 -11.90
N TYR A 60 0.29 8.17 -11.69
CA TYR A 60 1.53 8.13 -12.48
C TYR A 60 1.60 7.03 -13.56
N SER A 61 0.64 6.11 -13.69
CA SER A 61 0.77 4.96 -14.58
C SER A 61 -0.38 4.83 -15.61
N HIS A 62 -0.02 5.10 -16.87
CA HIS A 62 -0.57 4.57 -18.13
C HIS A 62 -1.71 5.31 -18.90
N ARG A 63 -1.42 5.55 -20.19
CA ARG A 63 -2.36 5.73 -21.33
C ARG A 63 -2.26 4.49 -22.24
N PRO A 64 -3.24 4.20 -23.13
CA PRO A 64 -3.15 3.16 -24.19
C PRO A 64 -3.56 3.59 -25.63
N PRO A 65 -3.20 2.80 -26.68
CA PRO A 65 -4.05 2.65 -27.90
C PRO A 65 -3.97 1.23 -28.57
N PRO A 66 -4.64 0.92 -29.71
CA PRO A 66 -6.07 1.05 -30.07
C PRO A 66 -6.71 -0.22 -30.78
N GLY A 67 -8.06 -0.34 -30.74
CA GLY A 67 -8.95 -0.92 -31.81
C GLY A 67 -9.53 -2.36 -31.61
N ARG A 68 -10.84 -2.57 -31.31
CA ARG A 68 -12.12 -2.67 -32.12
C ARG A 68 -12.39 -4.01 -32.86
N PRO A 69 -13.67 -4.47 -33.09
CA PRO A 69 -15.01 -4.02 -32.61
C PRO A 69 -15.96 -5.17 -32.10
N PRO A 70 -17.18 -4.86 -31.59
CA PRO A 70 -18.26 -5.85 -31.38
C PRO A 70 -19.50 -5.65 -32.30
N ILE A 71 -20.32 -6.72 -32.43
CA ILE A 71 -21.57 -6.82 -33.23
C ILE A 71 -22.81 -6.62 -32.32
N PRO A 72 -23.93 -6.04 -32.80
CA PRO A 72 -24.92 -5.33 -31.99
C PRO A 72 -26.25 -6.10 -31.76
N ASN A 73 -27.05 -5.64 -30.79
CA ASN A 73 -28.54 -5.66 -30.77
C ASN A 73 -29.02 -4.53 -29.82
N ALA A 74 -29.50 -3.38 -30.32
CA ALA A 74 -30.92 -2.97 -30.49
C ALA A 74 -31.70 -2.93 -29.16
N HIS A 75 -32.21 -1.81 -28.62
CA HIS A 75 -32.88 -0.63 -29.19
C HIS A 75 -32.73 0.58 -28.26
N ASN A 76 -32.51 1.81 -28.77
CA ASN A 76 -32.89 3.09 -28.12
C ASN A 76 -32.74 4.28 -29.10
N TRP A 77 -33.61 5.29 -28.96
CA TRP A 77 -33.78 6.40 -29.91
C TRP A 77 -32.80 7.56 -29.65
N ARG A 78 -32.20 8.12 -30.70
CA ARG A 78 -31.29 9.28 -30.67
C ARG A 78 -32.00 10.59 -31.00
N LEU A 79 -31.68 11.65 -30.27
CA LEU A 79 -32.11 13.03 -30.53
C LEU A 79 -30.88 13.95 -30.67
N GLY A 80 -30.17 13.91 -31.81
CA GLY A 80 -29.11 14.89 -32.13
C GLY A 80 -27.92 14.37 -32.96
N GLN A 81 -27.34 15.23 -33.81
CA GLN A 81 -26.29 14.92 -34.81
C GLN A 81 -24.87 14.79 -34.22
N ALA A 82 -24.10 13.84 -34.77
CA ALA A 82 -22.72 13.50 -34.42
C ALA A 82 -21.68 14.53 -34.89
N PRO A 83 -20.52 14.61 -34.18
CA PRO A 83 -19.27 14.25 -34.86
C PRO A 83 -18.22 13.52 -33.97
N ALA A 84 -17.32 12.81 -34.68
CA ALA A 84 -16.08 12.11 -34.29
C ALA A 84 -16.20 10.59 -34.03
N ASP A 85 -15.49 9.80 -34.85
CA ASP A 85 -15.39 8.34 -34.76
C ASP A 85 -14.48 7.83 -33.64
N ARG A 86 -13.88 8.73 -32.85
CA ARG A 86 -12.91 8.42 -31.80
C ARG A 86 -13.26 9.21 -30.54
N TYR A 87 -13.14 8.57 -29.38
CA TYR A 87 -13.32 9.20 -28.08
C TYR A 87 -12.33 10.37 -27.89
N ASN A 88 -12.79 11.45 -27.28
CA ASN A 88 -11.98 12.64 -27.02
C ASN A 88 -11.55 12.68 -25.55
N ASP A 89 -10.27 12.37 -25.31
CA ASP A 89 -9.63 12.34 -23.99
C ASP A 89 -9.32 13.71 -23.39
N THR A 90 -9.87 14.81 -23.95
CA THR A 90 -9.61 16.16 -23.43
C THR A 90 -10.17 16.31 -22.02
N TYR A 91 -9.26 16.29 -21.04
CA TYR A 91 -9.54 16.55 -19.63
C TYR A 91 -8.33 17.21 -18.94
N PRO A 92 -8.52 18.26 -18.12
CA PRO A 92 -9.73 19.10 -18.03
C PRO A 92 -10.02 19.83 -19.36
N LEU A 93 -11.24 20.38 -19.52
CA LEU A 93 -11.65 21.08 -20.76
C LEU A 93 -10.81 22.33 -21.09
N SER A 94 -10.22 22.95 -20.07
CA SER A 94 -9.33 24.11 -20.22
C SER A 94 -7.94 23.73 -19.74
N ALA A 95 -6.93 24.06 -20.54
CA ALA A 95 -5.54 23.78 -20.18
C ALA A 95 -5.19 24.40 -18.80
N PRO A 96 -4.53 23.63 -17.90
CA PRO A 96 -4.03 24.18 -16.64
C PRO A 96 -3.06 25.34 -16.88
N GLN A 97 -3.17 26.39 -16.06
CA GLN A 97 -2.32 27.58 -16.15
C GLN A 97 -1.22 27.51 -15.10
N ARG A 98 0.04 27.60 -15.54
CA ARG A 98 1.18 27.64 -14.61
C ARG A 98 1.28 29.02 -13.96
N THR A 99 1.42 29.07 -12.64
CA THR A 99 1.62 30.30 -11.88
C THR A 99 2.94 30.23 -11.09
N PRO A 100 3.50 31.36 -10.63
CA PRO A 100 4.79 31.38 -9.92
C PRO A 100 4.87 30.60 -8.60
N GLY A 101 3.79 29.99 -8.12
CA GLY A 101 3.78 29.18 -6.91
C GLY A 101 2.84 27.99 -6.95
N GLY A 102 2.44 27.53 -8.14
CA GLY A 102 1.47 26.44 -8.29
C GLY A 102 0.86 26.31 -9.69
N THR A 103 -0.05 25.36 -9.83
CA THR A 103 -0.86 25.15 -11.04
C THR A 103 -2.30 25.55 -10.79
N ARG A 104 -2.87 26.37 -11.69
CA ARG A 104 -4.23 26.87 -11.62
C ARG A 104 -5.14 26.17 -12.63
N TYR A 105 -6.26 25.65 -12.16
CA TYR A 105 -7.26 24.89 -12.92
C TYR A 105 -8.56 25.67 -13.00
N ARG A 106 -9.27 25.58 -14.12
CA ARG A 106 -10.63 26.10 -14.25
C ARG A 106 -11.60 25.08 -13.63
N ILE A 107 -12.48 25.55 -12.74
CA ILE A 107 -13.49 24.71 -12.09
C ILE A 107 -14.89 25.29 -12.29
N ALA A 108 -15.92 24.46 -12.14
CA ALA A 108 -17.31 24.88 -12.11
C ALA A 108 -18.12 24.00 -11.15
N VAL A 109 -19.19 24.55 -10.60
CA VAL A 109 -20.18 23.85 -9.78
C VAL A 109 -21.58 24.11 -10.35
N ILE A 110 -22.43 23.09 -10.33
CA ILE A 110 -23.82 23.16 -10.81
C ILE A 110 -24.79 23.16 -9.63
N ALA A 111 -25.93 23.83 -9.77
CA ALA A 111 -26.94 23.92 -8.72
C ALA A 111 -28.12 22.97 -8.97
N ASP A 112 -28.50 22.23 -7.94
CA ASP A 112 -29.81 21.61 -7.85
C ASP A 112 -30.71 22.49 -6.99
N LEU A 113 -31.83 22.95 -7.56
CA LEU A 113 -32.79 23.83 -6.89
C LEU A 113 -34.04 23.07 -6.43
N ASP A 114 -34.05 21.74 -6.55
CA ASP A 114 -35.23 20.92 -6.31
C ASP A 114 -36.46 21.51 -7.06
N THR A 115 -37.60 21.62 -6.39
CA THR A 115 -38.83 22.20 -6.94
C THR A 115 -38.76 23.70 -7.23
N GLU A 116 -37.73 24.40 -6.73
CA GLU A 116 -37.52 25.84 -6.99
C GLU A 116 -36.87 26.11 -8.36
N SER A 117 -36.54 25.07 -9.13
CA SER A 117 -36.04 25.21 -10.51
C SER A 117 -37.07 25.78 -11.49
N ARG A 118 -38.35 25.86 -11.12
CA ARG A 118 -39.40 26.37 -12.02
C ARG A 118 -39.30 27.88 -12.22
N ALA A 119 -39.11 28.31 -13.46
CA ALA A 119 -39.05 29.73 -13.83
C ALA A 119 -40.43 30.41 -13.77
N GLN A 120 -40.42 31.74 -13.84
CA GLN A 120 -41.64 32.54 -14.01
C GLN A 120 -42.25 32.37 -15.40
N GLU A 121 -41.42 32.06 -16.40
CA GLU A 121 -41.86 31.73 -17.75
C GLU A 121 -42.57 30.36 -17.77
N GLU A 122 -43.64 30.26 -18.54
CA GLU A 122 -44.46 29.05 -18.60
C GLU A 122 -43.64 27.87 -19.16
N ASN A 123 -43.79 26.69 -18.54
CA ASN A 123 -43.07 25.45 -18.91
C ASN A 123 -41.55 25.61 -19.05
N THR A 124 -40.94 26.39 -18.16
CA THR A 124 -39.49 26.61 -18.16
C THR A 124 -38.91 26.27 -16.79
N TRP A 125 -37.81 25.54 -16.78
CA TRP A 125 -37.03 25.21 -15.59
C TRP A 125 -35.59 25.63 -15.79
N PHE A 126 -34.89 25.96 -14.70
CA PHE A 126 -33.53 26.48 -14.76
C PHE A 126 -32.64 25.95 -13.64
N SER A 127 -31.33 26.00 -13.89
CA SER A 127 -30.24 25.75 -12.95
C SER A 127 -29.13 26.78 -13.16
N TYR A 128 -28.13 26.81 -12.27
CA TYR A 128 -27.01 27.73 -12.34
C TYR A 128 -25.68 27.00 -12.42
N LEU A 129 -24.80 27.46 -13.31
CA LEU A 129 -23.40 27.03 -13.38
C LEU A 129 -22.49 28.16 -12.88
N LYS A 130 -21.85 27.95 -11.73
CA LYS A 130 -20.89 28.90 -11.16
C LYS A 130 -19.46 28.47 -11.46
N LYS A 131 -18.71 29.32 -12.15
CA LYS A 131 -17.32 29.06 -12.56
C LYS A 131 -16.33 29.72 -11.61
N GLY A 132 -15.12 29.16 -11.53
CA GLY A 132 -14.04 29.65 -10.71
C GLY A 132 -12.69 29.08 -11.11
N HIS A 133 -11.69 29.29 -10.27
CA HIS A 133 -10.34 28.74 -10.42
C HIS A 133 -9.90 28.07 -9.11
N LEU A 134 -9.18 26.96 -9.25
CA LEU A 134 -8.52 26.26 -8.16
C LEU A 134 -7.02 26.30 -8.40
N THR A 135 -6.24 26.79 -7.44
CA THR A 135 -4.77 26.82 -7.52
C THR A 135 -4.19 25.85 -6.51
N LEU A 136 -3.42 24.88 -6.98
CA LEU A 136 -2.65 23.94 -6.16
C LEU A 136 -1.20 24.41 -6.07
N SER A 137 -0.65 24.54 -4.85
CA SER A 137 0.74 24.95 -4.66
C SER A 137 1.73 23.91 -5.18
N ASP A 138 2.94 24.34 -5.56
CA ASP A 138 4.00 23.43 -6.01
C ASP A 138 4.49 22.46 -4.94
N SER A 139 4.37 22.87 -3.68
CA SER A 139 4.63 22.03 -2.50
C SER A 139 3.52 21.02 -2.21
N GLY A 140 2.37 21.11 -2.89
CA GLY A 140 1.20 20.24 -2.65
C GLY A 140 0.48 20.48 -1.31
N ASP A 141 0.89 21.49 -0.54
CA ASP A 141 0.42 21.78 0.82
C ASP A 141 -0.77 22.73 0.89
N LYS A 142 -1.11 23.42 -0.21
CA LYS A 142 -2.15 24.46 -0.23
C LYS A 142 -2.99 24.39 -1.49
N VAL A 143 -4.30 24.55 -1.27
CA VAL A 143 -5.29 24.73 -2.34
C VAL A 143 -6.01 26.06 -2.09
N ALA A 144 -6.06 26.91 -3.11
CA ALA A 144 -6.81 28.16 -3.09
C ALA A 144 -7.93 28.11 -4.13
N VAL A 145 -9.11 28.62 -3.80
CA VAL A 145 -10.27 28.69 -4.71
C VAL A 145 -10.75 30.12 -4.85
N GLU A 146 -10.93 30.55 -6.10
CA GLU A 146 -11.42 31.89 -6.46
C GLU A 146 -12.64 31.74 -7.36
N TRP A 147 -13.73 32.45 -7.06
CA TRP A 147 -14.97 32.38 -7.84
C TRP A 147 -15.15 33.59 -8.75
N ASP A 148 -15.70 33.36 -9.93
CA ASP A 148 -16.09 34.45 -10.81
C ASP A 148 -17.24 35.26 -10.17
N LYS A 149 -17.31 36.55 -10.53
CA LYS A 149 -18.34 37.48 -10.01
C LYS A 149 -19.77 37.10 -10.46
N GLY A 150 -19.92 36.39 -11.57
CA GLY A 150 -21.21 35.97 -12.13
C GLY A 150 -21.45 34.45 -12.11
N HIS A 151 -22.60 34.03 -12.61
CA HIS A 151 -22.98 32.64 -12.89
C HIS A 151 -23.75 32.57 -14.21
N GLU A 152 -23.69 31.41 -14.88
CA GLU A 152 -24.50 31.15 -16.08
C GLU A 152 -25.85 30.59 -15.64
N VAL A 153 -26.94 31.00 -16.30
CA VAL A 153 -28.26 30.38 -16.14
C VAL A 153 -28.43 29.36 -17.26
N LEU A 154 -28.78 28.13 -16.90
CA LEU A 154 -29.08 27.04 -17.82
C LEU A 154 -30.59 26.79 -17.78
N GLU A 155 -31.25 26.76 -18.93
CA GLU A 155 -32.71 26.61 -19.02
C GLU A 155 -33.10 25.43 -19.90
N SER A 156 -34.23 24.80 -19.59
CA SER A 156 -34.86 23.78 -20.41
C SER A 156 -36.38 23.84 -20.27
N HIS A 157 -37.07 23.43 -21.33
CA HIS A 157 -38.53 23.27 -21.36
C HIS A 157 -38.97 21.81 -21.21
N LEU A 158 -38.02 20.90 -20.97
CA LEU A 158 -38.29 19.50 -20.69
C LEU A 158 -38.51 19.30 -19.19
N ALA A 159 -39.59 18.61 -18.85
CA ALA A 159 -39.90 18.25 -17.47
C ALA A 159 -40.72 16.96 -17.41
N GLU A 160 -40.56 16.23 -16.31
CA GLU A 160 -41.40 15.09 -15.97
C GLU A 160 -42.23 15.45 -14.75
N LYS A 161 -43.57 15.31 -14.87
CA LYS A 161 -44.53 15.69 -13.80
C LYS A 161 -44.35 17.14 -13.32
N GLY A 162 -44.01 18.04 -14.24
CA GLY A 162 -43.86 19.48 -13.96
C GLY A 162 -42.58 19.86 -13.21
N ARG A 163 -41.58 18.98 -13.18
CA ARG A 163 -40.25 19.20 -12.60
C ARG A 163 -39.16 18.88 -13.62
N GLY A 164 -38.12 19.71 -13.68
CA GLY A 164 -36.97 19.54 -14.57
C GLY A 164 -35.82 20.45 -14.14
N MET A 165 -34.66 20.26 -14.76
CA MET A 165 -33.41 20.99 -14.43
C MET A 165 -32.96 20.85 -12.96
N GLU A 166 -33.28 19.72 -12.33
CA GLU A 166 -32.74 19.34 -11.01
C GLU A 166 -31.41 18.63 -11.24
N LEU A 167 -30.39 19.44 -11.51
CA LEU A 167 -29.10 18.98 -12.01
C LEU A 167 -28.21 18.46 -10.88
N SER A 168 -28.09 17.13 -10.78
CA SER A 168 -27.53 16.50 -9.57
C SER A 168 -26.02 16.22 -9.61
N GLU A 169 -25.36 16.33 -10.76
CA GLU A 169 -23.89 16.17 -10.87
C GLU A 169 -23.33 16.86 -12.12
N LEU A 170 -22.02 17.15 -12.15
CA LEU A 170 -21.31 17.79 -13.25
C LEU A 170 -20.02 17.03 -13.62
N ILE A 171 -19.88 16.61 -14.88
CA ILE A 171 -18.71 15.83 -15.31
C ILE A 171 -18.23 16.20 -16.71
N VAL A 172 -16.95 15.94 -16.99
CA VAL A 172 -16.39 16.00 -18.35
C VAL A 172 -16.36 14.59 -18.92
N PHE A 173 -16.98 14.41 -20.08
CA PHE A 173 -17.00 13.14 -20.81
C PHE A 173 -16.82 13.41 -22.30
N ASN A 174 -16.01 12.61 -23.00
CA ASN A 174 -15.77 12.79 -24.43
C ASN A 174 -15.43 14.24 -24.84
N GLY A 175 -14.61 14.91 -24.02
CA GLY A 175 -14.18 16.31 -24.21
C GLY A 175 -15.30 17.36 -24.15
N ARG A 176 -16.42 17.06 -23.49
CA ARG A 176 -17.57 17.96 -23.32
C ARG A 176 -18.05 17.95 -21.87
N LEU A 177 -18.71 19.02 -21.46
CA LEU A 177 -19.30 19.14 -20.12
C LEU A 177 -20.71 18.56 -20.13
N TYR A 178 -21.04 17.72 -19.16
CA TYR A 178 -22.36 17.11 -19.02
C TYR A 178 -22.89 17.25 -17.60
N SER A 179 -24.21 17.30 -17.50
CA SER A 179 -24.96 17.18 -16.25
C SER A 179 -26.22 16.34 -16.49
N VAL A 180 -26.87 15.89 -15.44
CA VAL A 180 -28.06 15.02 -15.53
C VAL A 180 -29.16 15.55 -14.63
N ASP A 181 -30.38 15.57 -15.15
CA ASP A 181 -31.59 15.94 -14.42
C ASP A 181 -32.20 14.71 -13.74
N ASP A 182 -32.25 14.68 -12.41
CA ASP A 182 -32.74 13.52 -11.64
C ASP A 182 -34.25 13.27 -11.75
N ARG A 183 -34.98 14.21 -12.37
CA ARG A 183 -36.43 14.11 -12.59
C ARG A 183 -36.75 13.43 -13.90
N THR A 184 -36.15 13.92 -14.97
CA THR A 184 -36.41 13.45 -16.34
C THR A 184 -35.49 12.30 -16.74
N GLY A 185 -34.37 12.11 -16.02
CA GLY A 185 -33.30 11.20 -16.42
C GLY A 185 -32.54 11.67 -17.66
N VAL A 186 -32.71 12.93 -18.08
CA VAL A 186 -32.05 13.48 -19.26
C VAL A 186 -30.64 13.92 -18.90
N ILE A 187 -29.66 13.40 -19.63
CA ILE A 187 -28.28 13.91 -19.64
C ILE A 187 -28.25 15.12 -20.59
N TYR A 188 -27.87 16.26 -20.07
CA TYR A 188 -27.64 17.49 -20.82
C TYR A 188 -26.16 17.69 -21.09
N GLN A 189 -25.80 17.94 -22.34
CA GLN A 189 -24.53 18.57 -22.66
C GLN A 189 -24.63 20.07 -22.36
N ILE A 190 -23.68 20.59 -21.58
CA ILE A 190 -23.59 22.01 -21.27
C ILE A 190 -22.63 22.67 -22.27
N ASP A 191 -23.15 23.57 -23.09
CA ASP A 191 -22.40 24.34 -24.07
C ASP A 191 -22.66 25.84 -23.87
N GLY A 192 -21.69 26.53 -23.25
CA GLY A 192 -21.84 27.92 -22.84
C GLY A 192 -22.95 28.09 -21.77
N THR A 193 -24.03 28.74 -22.16
CA THR A 193 -25.26 28.96 -21.35
C THR A 193 -26.38 27.98 -21.68
N LYS A 194 -26.15 27.01 -22.57
CA LYS A 194 -27.20 26.12 -23.06
C LYS A 194 -27.08 24.75 -22.41
N ALA A 195 -28.21 24.22 -21.95
CA ALA A 195 -28.38 22.82 -21.62
C ALA A 195 -29.00 22.11 -22.84
N VAL A 196 -28.20 21.30 -23.54
CA VAL A 196 -28.64 20.58 -24.75
C VAL A 196 -28.92 19.12 -24.39
N PRO A 197 -30.18 18.63 -24.51
CA PRO A 197 -30.50 17.24 -24.25
C PRO A 197 -29.66 16.30 -25.13
N TRP A 198 -29.09 15.26 -24.55
CA TRP A 198 -28.25 14.29 -25.27
C TRP A 198 -28.82 12.87 -25.24
N VAL A 199 -29.04 12.32 -24.04
CA VAL A 199 -29.53 10.96 -23.81
C VAL A 199 -30.58 11.01 -22.71
N ILE A 200 -31.62 10.18 -22.80
CA ILE A 200 -32.63 9.99 -21.74
C ILE A 200 -32.47 8.62 -21.11
N LEU A 201 -32.53 8.57 -19.78
CA LEU A 201 -32.34 7.37 -18.98
C LEU A 201 -33.64 6.97 -18.30
N SER A 202 -34.18 5.81 -18.67
CA SER A 202 -35.33 5.20 -17.98
C SER A 202 -34.90 4.55 -16.65
N ASP A 203 -35.80 4.53 -15.66
CA ASP A 203 -35.50 4.02 -14.32
C ASP A 203 -35.25 2.49 -14.29
N GLY A 204 -34.55 2.02 -13.25
CA GLY A 204 -34.26 0.60 -13.02
C GLY A 204 -33.48 -0.05 -14.18
N ASP A 205 -34.00 -1.19 -14.66
CA ASP A 205 -33.45 -1.98 -15.77
C ASP A 205 -33.64 -1.36 -17.16
N GLY A 206 -34.23 -0.16 -17.22
CA GLY A 206 -34.48 0.57 -18.47
C GLY A 206 -35.88 0.37 -19.06
N THR A 207 -36.69 -0.53 -18.48
CA THR A 207 -38.05 -0.80 -18.95
C THR A 207 -39.11 0.08 -18.29
N VAL A 208 -38.74 0.82 -17.24
CA VAL A 208 -39.66 1.64 -16.44
C VAL A 208 -39.92 2.97 -17.13
N GLY A 209 -41.19 3.30 -17.39
CA GLY A 209 -41.61 4.51 -18.12
C GLY A 209 -41.46 5.86 -17.39
N LYS A 210 -40.62 5.94 -16.34
CA LYS A 210 -40.26 7.18 -15.64
C LYS A 210 -38.76 7.41 -15.74
N GLY A 211 -38.32 8.66 -15.65
CA GLY A 211 -36.91 9.03 -15.63
C GLY A 211 -36.14 8.38 -14.48
N PHE A 212 -34.90 7.98 -14.76
CA PHE A 212 -33.96 7.48 -13.77
C PHE A 212 -33.54 8.59 -12.82
N LYS A 213 -33.66 8.35 -11.51
CA LYS A 213 -33.25 9.32 -10.49
C LYS A 213 -31.73 9.27 -10.30
N ALA A 214 -31.02 9.97 -11.17
CA ALA A 214 -29.56 10.06 -11.17
C ALA A 214 -29.06 10.91 -10.01
N GLU A 215 -28.01 10.44 -9.32
CA GLU A 215 -27.44 11.11 -8.14
C GLU A 215 -25.91 11.30 -8.29
N TRP A 216 -25.27 10.55 -9.20
CA TRP A 216 -23.84 10.66 -9.47
C TRP A 216 -23.50 10.29 -10.92
N LEU A 217 -22.39 10.86 -11.41
CA LEU A 217 -21.80 10.61 -12.71
C LEU A 217 -20.33 10.21 -12.53
N ALA A 218 -19.85 9.24 -13.31
CA ALA A 218 -18.44 8.88 -13.38
C ALA A 218 -18.06 8.43 -14.80
N VAL A 219 -16.78 8.50 -15.15
CA VAL A 219 -16.28 8.02 -16.44
C VAL A 219 -15.31 6.88 -16.21
N LYS A 220 -15.56 5.75 -16.86
CA LYS A 220 -14.72 4.56 -16.85
C LYS A 220 -14.72 3.95 -18.24
N ASP A 221 -13.55 3.58 -18.75
CA ASP A 221 -13.41 2.82 -20.01
C ASP A 221 -14.09 3.50 -21.21
N GLU A 222 -13.99 4.83 -21.34
CA GLU A 222 -14.69 5.64 -22.36
C GLU A 222 -16.24 5.58 -22.28
N HIS A 223 -16.78 5.11 -21.15
CA HIS A 223 -18.22 5.09 -20.85
C HIS A 223 -18.55 6.01 -19.68
N LEU A 224 -19.69 6.68 -19.78
CA LEU A 224 -20.27 7.49 -18.72
C LEU A 224 -21.22 6.63 -17.87
N TYR A 225 -20.84 6.39 -16.64
CA TYR A 225 -21.64 5.71 -15.64
C TYR A 225 -22.54 6.71 -14.92
N VAL A 226 -23.84 6.42 -14.86
CA VAL A 226 -24.86 7.24 -14.21
C VAL A 226 -25.57 6.37 -13.19
N GLY A 227 -25.37 6.63 -11.90
CA GLY A 227 -26.04 5.86 -10.85
C GLY A 227 -26.97 6.70 -10.00
N GLY A 228 -27.80 5.99 -9.24
CA GLY A 228 -28.82 6.57 -8.38
C GLY A 228 -28.41 6.55 -6.92
N LEU A 229 -29.42 6.48 -6.05
CA LEU A 229 -29.25 6.56 -4.59
C LEU A 229 -28.38 5.42 -3.99
N GLY A 230 -28.22 4.29 -4.70
CA GLY A 230 -27.41 3.17 -4.22
C GLY A 230 -28.00 2.45 -3.00
N LYS A 231 -29.33 2.49 -2.89
CA LYS A 231 -30.12 1.73 -1.90
C LYS A 231 -31.53 1.49 -2.44
N GLU A 232 -32.24 0.57 -1.79
CA GLU A 232 -33.63 0.28 -2.08
C GLU A 232 -34.49 1.56 -2.02
N TRP A 233 -35.42 1.70 -2.97
CA TRP A 233 -36.45 2.72 -2.88
C TRP A 233 -37.44 2.32 -1.80
N THR A 234 -37.59 3.17 -0.79
CA THR A 234 -38.46 2.89 0.36
C THR A 234 -39.59 3.89 0.45
N THR A 235 -40.72 3.48 1.02
CA THR A 235 -41.76 4.40 1.49
C THR A 235 -41.19 5.33 2.57
N SER A 236 -41.95 6.37 2.95
CA SER A 236 -41.57 7.27 4.05
C SER A 236 -41.43 6.55 5.40
N THR A 237 -42.01 5.35 5.54
CA THR A 237 -41.91 4.49 6.74
C THR A 237 -40.77 3.49 6.67
N GLY A 238 -40.03 3.42 5.56
CA GLY A 238 -38.87 2.53 5.38
C GLY A 238 -39.17 1.17 4.77
N GLU A 239 -40.38 0.94 4.26
CA GLU A 239 -40.73 -0.31 3.58
C GLU A 239 -40.17 -0.31 2.15
N VAL A 240 -39.51 -1.39 1.76
CA VAL A 240 -38.90 -1.56 0.42
C VAL A 240 -40.00 -1.67 -0.63
N VAL A 241 -39.92 -0.83 -1.67
CA VAL A 241 -40.85 -0.80 -2.80
C VAL A 241 -40.22 -1.43 -4.05
N ASN A 242 -38.96 -1.09 -4.36
CA ASN A 242 -38.17 -1.64 -5.45
C ASN A 242 -36.68 -1.33 -5.27
N GLU A 243 -35.84 -1.93 -6.10
CA GLU A 243 -34.37 -1.78 -6.11
C GLU A 243 -33.89 -0.89 -7.27
N ASN A 244 -34.80 -0.16 -7.93
CA ASN A 244 -34.46 0.63 -9.11
C ASN A 244 -33.30 1.63 -8.91
N PRO A 245 -33.17 2.32 -7.75
CA PRO A 245 -32.06 3.25 -7.51
C PRO A 245 -30.69 2.58 -7.35
N GLU A 246 -30.63 1.25 -7.31
CA GLU A 246 -29.41 0.44 -7.25
C GLU A 246 -28.96 -0.06 -8.64
N TRP A 247 -29.67 0.33 -9.70
CA TRP A 247 -29.22 0.11 -11.08
C TRP A 247 -28.35 1.27 -11.56
N VAL A 248 -27.33 0.97 -12.36
CA VAL A 248 -26.43 1.94 -12.97
C VAL A 248 -26.59 1.93 -14.49
N LYS A 249 -26.54 3.10 -15.10
CA LYS A 249 -26.63 3.26 -16.57
C LYS A 249 -25.24 3.47 -17.12
N VAL A 250 -24.86 2.71 -18.13
CA VAL A 250 -23.55 2.80 -18.78
C VAL A 250 -23.75 3.38 -20.17
N VAL A 251 -23.32 4.63 -20.35
CA VAL A 251 -23.58 5.40 -21.55
C VAL A 251 -22.30 5.51 -22.38
N GLY A 252 -22.30 4.88 -23.56
CA GLY A 252 -21.18 4.97 -24.49
C GLY A 252 -21.05 6.36 -25.10
N CYS A 253 -19.87 6.68 -25.64
CA CYS A 253 -19.56 8.00 -26.22
C CYS A 253 -20.47 8.44 -27.38
N ARG A 254 -21.18 7.49 -28.00
CA ARG A 254 -22.18 7.69 -29.06
C ARG A 254 -23.63 7.68 -28.57
N GLY A 255 -23.84 7.70 -27.25
CA GLY A 255 -25.14 7.68 -26.60
C GLY A 255 -25.84 6.32 -26.61
N SER A 256 -25.10 5.20 -26.77
CA SER A 256 -25.63 3.88 -26.44
C SER A 256 -25.82 3.80 -24.93
N VAL A 257 -26.88 3.15 -24.46
CA VAL A 257 -27.19 3.03 -23.03
C VAL A 257 -27.38 1.56 -22.70
N ASP A 258 -26.55 1.07 -21.79
CA ASP A 258 -26.69 -0.24 -21.16
C ASP A 258 -27.12 -0.06 -19.69
N HIS A 259 -27.76 -1.09 -19.14
CA HIS A 259 -28.35 -1.06 -17.79
C HIS A 259 -27.74 -2.18 -16.95
N GLU A 260 -26.96 -1.82 -15.93
CA GLU A 260 -26.29 -2.76 -15.04
C GLU A 260 -26.95 -2.82 -13.67
N ASN A 261 -27.14 -4.03 -13.14
CA ASN A 261 -27.66 -4.23 -11.79
C ASN A 261 -26.49 -4.20 -10.79
N TRP A 262 -26.48 -3.21 -9.90
CA TRP A 262 -25.43 -3.00 -8.90
C TRP A 262 -25.90 -3.29 -7.47
N VAL A 263 -27.03 -3.98 -7.27
CA VAL A 263 -27.55 -4.32 -5.93
C VAL A 263 -26.49 -5.04 -5.09
N SER A 264 -25.80 -6.04 -5.66
CA SER A 264 -24.72 -6.75 -4.96
C SER A 264 -23.55 -5.83 -4.61
N SER A 265 -23.17 -4.94 -5.52
CA SER A 265 -22.09 -3.96 -5.33
C SER A 265 -22.43 -2.96 -4.23
N TYR A 266 -23.65 -2.41 -4.22
CA TYR A 266 -24.11 -1.49 -3.17
C TYR A 266 -24.24 -2.18 -1.81
N ASN A 267 -24.66 -3.43 -1.78
CA ASN A 267 -24.69 -4.22 -0.55
C ASN A 267 -23.29 -4.54 -0.02
N ALA A 268 -22.33 -4.85 -0.90
CA ALA A 268 -20.93 -5.02 -0.52
C ALA A 268 -20.35 -3.71 0.05
N LEU A 269 -20.65 -2.56 -0.56
CA LEU A 269 -20.25 -1.25 -0.04
C LEU A 269 -20.87 -0.96 1.34
N ARG A 270 -22.15 -1.28 1.51
CA ARG A 270 -22.86 -1.15 2.79
C ARG A 270 -22.23 -2.02 3.87
N ALA A 271 -21.90 -3.27 3.52
CA ALA A 271 -21.25 -4.24 4.40
C ALA A 271 -19.82 -3.81 4.78
N ALA A 272 -19.02 -3.33 3.81
CA ALA A 272 -17.67 -2.82 4.04
C ALA A 272 -17.66 -1.57 4.92
N ALA A 273 -18.70 -0.72 4.83
CA ALA A 273 -18.91 0.41 5.73
C ALA A 273 -19.42 0.00 7.12
N GLY A 274 -19.60 -1.30 7.40
CA GLY A 274 -20.11 -1.83 8.66
C GLY A 274 -21.60 -1.57 8.89
N ILE A 275 -22.38 -1.31 7.84
CA ILE A 275 -23.81 -0.99 7.91
C ILE A 275 -24.61 -2.25 7.51
N GLN A 276 -25.43 -2.78 8.42
CA GLN A 276 -26.31 -3.92 8.11
C GLN A 276 -27.69 -3.47 7.59
N PRO A 277 -28.35 -4.27 6.72
CA PRO A 277 -29.73 -4.03 6.32
C PRO A 277 -30.67 -4.06 7.55
N PRO A 278 -31.71 -3.22 7.60
CA PRO A 278 -32.67 -3.28 8.69
C PRO A 278 -33.39 -4.63 8.67
N GLY A 279 -33.12 -5.49 9.66
CA GLY A 279 -33.86 -6.74 9.85
C GLY A 279 -35.36 -6.48 10.07
N ARG A 280 -36.22 -7.48 9.81
CA ARG A 280 -37.69 -7.41 10.02
C ARG A 280 -38.02 -7.05 11.48
N GLY A 281 -38.13 -5.76 11.77
CA GLY A 281 -38.46 -5.16 13.06
C GLY A 281 -38.82 -3.67 12.84
N PRO A 282 -39.51 -3.01 13.80
CA PRO A 282 -40.09 -1.70 13.55
C PRO A 282 -38.99 -0.62 13.32
N PRO A 283 -39.26 0.39 12.49
CA PRO A 283 -38.23 1.15 11.79
C PRO A 283 -37.45 2.09 12.72
N ARG A 284 -36.14 1.87 12.83
CA ARG A 284 -35.21 2.94 13.23
C ARG A 284 -34.71 3.61 11.95
N ARG A 285 -34.91 4.93 11.89
CA ARG A 285 -34.58 5.87 10.80
C ARG A 285 -33.43 5.41 9.89
N ALA A 286 -33.76 5.11 8.63
CA ALA A 286 -32.79 4.86 7.57
C ALA A 286 -31.95 6.12 7.34
N MET A 287 -30.65 6.06 7.65
CA MET A 287 -29.70 7.08 7.23
C MET A 287 -29.42 6.90 5.74
N ALA A 288 -29.58 7.99 4.98
CA ALA A 288 -29.14 8.03 3.60
C ALA A 288 -27.61 7.81 3.57
N LEU A 289 -27.14 6.99 2.62
CA LEU A 289 -25.74 6.64 2.40
C LEU A 289 -25.03 7.48 1.30
N PRO A 290 -25.37 8.77 1.00
CA PRO A 290 -24.74 9.46 -0.12
C PRO A 290 -23.33 9.97 0.18
N ARG A 291 -22.80 9.79 1.41
CA ARG A 291 -21.48 10.34 1.80
C ARG A 291 -20.30 9.36 1.65
N LEU A 292 -20.54 8.06 1.47
CA LEU A 292 -19.47 7.06 1.34
C LEU A 292 -19.18 6.64 -0.11
N LEU A 293 -20.08 6.95 -1.06
CA LEU A 293 -19.93 6.56 -2.46
C LEU A 293 -18.92 7.42 -3.25
N TRP A 294 -18.71 8.68 -2.83
CA TRP A 294 -17.74 9.58 -3.46
C TRP A 294 -16.30 9.10 -3.34
N MET A 295 -15.99 8.30 -2.31
CA MET A 295 -14.64 7.76 -2.08
C MET A 295 -14.30 6.58 -3.00
N TRP A 296 -15.32 5.88 -3.53
CA TRP A 296 -15.14 4.80 -4.51
C TRP A 296 -15.18 5.31 -5.97
N LEU A 297 -15.92 6.37 -6.28
CA LEU A 297 -16.08 6.86 -7.66
C LEU A 297 -15.00 7.85 -8.12
N LEU A 298 -14.18 8.39 -7.22
CA LEU A 298 -12.88 8.97 -7.58
C LEU A 298 -11.82 7.90 -7.89
N VAL A 299 -12.07 6.63 -7.51
CA VAL A 299 -11.22 5.47 -7.83
C VAL A 299 -11.78 4.68 -9.03
N ALA A 300 -13.08 4.75 -9.33
CA ALA A 300 -13.69 4.06 -10.47
C ALA A 300 -13.54 4.79 -11.83
N GLY A 301 -12.57 5.71 -11.95
CA GLY A 301 -11.93 6.06 -13.23
C GLY A 301 -10.62 5.28 -13.47
N THR A 302 -10.24 4.40 -12.55
CA THR A 302 -9.14 3.46 -12.72
C THR A 302 -9.73 2.08 -13.02
N GLN A 303 -9.30 1.51 -14.13
CA GLN A 303 -9.65 0.15 -14.53
C GLN A 303 -9.27 -0.82 -13.42
N GLY A 304 -10.27 -1.51 -12.90
CA GLY A 304 -10.06 -2.81 -12.30
C GLY A 304 -9.50 -3.73 -13.37
N VAL A 305 -8.19 -3.94 -13.33
CA VAL A 305 -7.54 -5.11 -13.90
C VAL A 305 -8.07 -6.29 -13.09
N LYS A 306 -8.93 -7.11 -13.70
CA LYS A 306 -9.16 -8.46 -13.21
C LYS A 306 -7.87 -9.25 -13.47
N ASP A 307 -7.48 -10.06 -12.49
CA ASP A 307 -6.42 -11.05 -12.64
C ASP A 307 -6.55 -11.81 -13.96
N GLY A 308 -5.46 -11.77 -14.74
CA GLY A 308 -5.07 -12.78 -15.72
C GLY A 308 -6.11 -13.20 -16.76
N ASP A 309 -6.31 -12.40 -17.80
CA ASP A 309 -6.51 -12.97 -19.14
C ASP A 309 -5.12 -13.09 -19.80
N VAL A 310 -4.39 -14.14 -19.39
CA VAL A 310 -3.32 -14.69 -20.22
C VAL A 310 -3.99 -15.05 -21.55
N ARG A 311 -3.63 -14.36 -22.64
CA ARG A 311 -3.96 -14.85 -23.97
C ARG A 311 -3.16 -16.13 -24.16
N LEU A 312 -3.76 -17.26 -23.79
CA LEU A 312 -3.13 -18.56 -23.89
C LEU A 312 -2.74 -18.80 -25.34
N ALA A 313 -1.44 -18.90 -25.59
CA ALA A 313 -0.88 -19.22 -26.88
C ALA A 313 -0.81 -20.74 -27.04
N ASP A 314 -0.90 -21.21 -28.29
CA ASP A 314 -0.65 -22.62 -28.59
C ASP A 314 0.78 -22.99 -28.11
N GLY A 315 0.88 -23.92 -27.16
CA GLY A 315 2.13 -24.31 -26.52
C GLY A 315 2.34 -23.80 -25.10
N ASP A 316 1.42 -23.02 -24.53
CA ASP A 316 1.48 -22.65 -23.10
C ASP A 316 1.28 -23.87 -22.20
N MET A 317 2.01 -23.93 -21.10
CA MET A 317 2.04 -25.10 -20.21
C MET A 317 1.62 -24.71 -18.79
N ARG A 318 1.14 -25.69 -18.02
CA ARG A 318 0.85 -25.55 -16.59
C ARG A 318 1.00 -26.88 -15.87
N LEU A 319 1.11 -26.82 -14.54
CA LEU A 319 1.05 -28.00 -13.65
C LEU A 319 -0.32 -28.05 -12.95
N ALA A 320 -0.88 -29.24 -12.86
CA ALA A 320 -2.15 -29.49 -12.18
C ALA A 320 -2.02 -30.62 -11.15
N ASP A 321 -2.81 -30.55 -10.08
CA ASP A 321 -2.95 -31.59 -9.05
C ASP A 321 -1.65 -32.00 -8.32
N GLY A 322 -0.68 -31.10 -8.23
CA GLY A 322 0.46 -31.23 -7.31
C GLY A 322 0.15 -30.66 -5.92
N ASP A 323 0.85 -31.13 -4.89
CA ASP A 323 0.71 -30.62 -3.51
C ASP A 323 1.41 -29.24 -3.35
N SER A 324 2.26 -28.87 -4.30
CA SER A 324 3.06 -27.64 -4.32
C SER A 324 3.17 -27.06 -5.74
N ALA A 325 3.51 -25.77 -5.87
CA ALA A 325 3.56 -25.08 -7.17
C ALA A 325 4.65 -25.61 -8.13
N ASN A 326 5.66 -26.31 -7.60
CA ASN A 326 6.77 -26.87 -8.36
C ASN A 326 6.55 -28.33 -8.79
N GLU A 327 5.37 -28.90 -8.59
CA GLU A 327 5.07 -30.26 -9.02
C GLU A 327 3.65 -30.40 -9.56
N GLY A 328 3.42 -31.42 -10.38
CA GLY A 328 2.08 -31.73 -10.88
C GLY A 328 2.08 -32.43 -12.23
N ARG A 329 0.87 -32.77 -12.70
CA ARG A 329 0.59 -33.28 -14.04
C ARG A 329 0.79 -32.16 -15.06
N VAL A 330 1.44 -32.48 -16.18
CA VAL A 330 1.72 -31.52 -17.25
C VAL A 330 0.50 -31.37 -18.16
N GLU A 331 0.02 -30.14 -18.29
CA GLU A 331 -1.02 -29.77 -19.24
C GLU A 331 -0.51 -28.70 -20.20
N ILE A 332 -0.86 -28.83 -21.48
CA ILE A 332 -0.45 -27.92 -22.56
C ILE A 332 -1.67 -27.39 -23.31
N PHE A 333 -1.65 -26.11 -23.66
CA PHE A 333 -2.72 -25.42 -24.35
C PHE A 333 -2.57 -25.53 -25.86
N TYR A 334 -3.64 -25.91 -26.56
CA TYR A 334 -3.66 -25.96 -28.02
C TYR A 334 -5.08 -25.74 -28.54
N ARG A 335 -5.24 -24.76 -29.45
CA ARG A 335 -6.49 -24.40 -30.13
C ARG A 335 -7.68 -24.16 -29.20
N GLY A 336 -7.46 -23.37 -28.15
CA GLY A 336 -8.55 -22.92 -27.27
C GLY A 336 -8.90 -23.88 -26.12
N GLN A 337 -8.13 -24.95 -25.93
CA GLN A 337 -8.38 -25.95 -24.88
C GLN A 337 -7.07 -26.46 -24.27
N TRP A 338 -7.11 -26.78 -22.98
CA TRP A 338 -6.05 -27.50 -22.27
C TRP A 338 -6.18 -29.00 -22.50
N GLY A 339 -5.05 -29.71 -22.52
CA GLY A 339 -5.02 -31.17 -22.50
C GLY A 339 -3.69 -31.70 -21.99
N THR A 340 -3.60 -33.02 -21.81
CA THR A 340 -2.49 -33.68 -21.11
C THR A 340 -1.36 -34.12 -22.05
N VAL A 341 -0.21 -34.48 -21.50
CA VAL A 341 0.93 -35.04 -22.25
C VAL A 341 1.11 -36.52 -21.86
N CYS A 342 1.36 -37.41 -22.83
CA CYS A 342 1.62 -38.81 -22.54
C CYS A 342 3.03 -39.06 -22.00
N ASP A 343 3.18 -40.06 -21.13
CA ASP A 343 4.45 -40.47 -20.51
C ASP A 343 5.35 -41.36 -21.40
N ASN A 344 4.96 -41.67 -22.64
CA ASN A 344 5.82 -42.42 -23.56
C ASN A 344 7.03 -41.57 -23.98
N LEU A 345 8.22 -42.12 -23.81
CA LEU A 345 9.52 -41.44 -23.99
C LEU A 345 9.74 -40.22 -23.09
N TRP A 346 8.81 -39.93 -22.17
CA TRP A 346 8.92 -38.82 -21.23
C TRP A 346 10.13 -38.99 -20.31
N ASP A 347 11.11 -38.11 -20.46
CA ASP A 347 12.35 -38.15 -19.71
C ASP A 347 12.64 -36.84 -18.95
N LEU A 348 13.78 -36.83 -18.24
CA LEU A 348 14.16 -35.67 -17.46
C LEU A 348 14.40 -34.43 -18.33
N THR A 349 14.85 -34.60 -19.58
CA THR A 349 15.10 -33.52 -20.54
C THR A 349 13.80 -32.84 -20.94
N ASP A 350 12.74 -33.60 -21.17
CA ASP A 350 11.42 -33.06 -21.47
C ASP A 350 10.83 -32.33 -20.26
N ALA A 351 10.98 -32.95 -19.07
CA ALA A 351 10.56 -32.34 -17.81
C ALA A 351 11.31 -31.03 -17.53
N SER A 352 12.61 -30.96 -17.85
CA SER A 352 13.42 -29.75 -17.73
C SER A 352 12.90 -28.61 -18.60
N VAL A 353 12.43 -28.90 -19.82
CA VAL A 353 11.80 -27.90 -20.69
C VAL A 353 10.53 -27.36 -20.05
N VAL A 354 9.69 -28.21 -19.46
CA VAL A 354 8.48 -27.78 -18.73
C VAL A 354 8.86 -26.91 -17.54
N CYS A 355 9.75 -27.38 -16.66
CA CYS A 355 10.17 -26.65 -15.47
C CYS A 355 10.77 -25.29 -15.82
N ARG A 356 11.64 -25.21 -16.83
CA ARG A 356 12.23 -23.94 -17.28
C ARG A 356 11.20 -22.99 -17.89
N ALA A 357 10.30 -23.51 -18.72
CA ALA A 357 9.24 -22.72 -19.32
C ALA A 357 8.26 -22.16 -18.27
N LEU A 358 8.12 -22.85 -17.14
CA LEU A 358 7.30 -22.43 -16.00
C LEU A 358 8.08 -21.60 -14.95
N GLY A 359 9.35 -21.27 -15.21
CA GLY A 359 10.17 -20.39 -14.38
C GLY A 359 11.00 -21.06 -13.28
N PHE A 360 11.11 -22.38 -13.28
CA PHE A 360 12.01 -23.13 -12.40
C PHE A 360 13.37 -23.39 -13.06
N GLU A 361 14.43 -23.57 -12.27
CA GLU A 361 15.78 -23.81 -12.82
C GLU A 361 15.85 -25.09 -13.65
N ASN A 362 15.35 -26.20 -13.10
CA ASN A 362 15.40 -27.51 -13.75
C ASN A 362 14.36 -28.48 -13.17
N ALA A 363 14.16 -29.63 -13.83
CA ALA A 363 13.40 -30.74 -13.29
C ALA A 363 14.29 -31.61 -12.38
N THR A 364 13.75 -32.00 -11.22
CA THR A 364 14.34 -33.06 -10.38
C THR A 364 13.82 -34.43 -10.78
N LYS A 365 12.56 -34.52 -11.25
CA LYS A 365 11.94 -35.77 -11.67
C LYS A 365 11.01 -35.56 -12.87
N ALA A 366 11.09 -36.49 -13.81
CA ALA A 366 10.04 -36.77 -14.79
C ALA A 366 9.22 -37.96 -14.27
N LEU A 367 7.92 -37.78 -14.12
CA LEU A 367 7.00 -38.77 -13.59
C LEU A 367 6.01 -39.18 -14.68
N GLY A 368 5.66 -40.47 -14.72
CA GLY A 368 4.65 -41.01 -15.63
C GLY A 368 3.50 -41.66 -14.87
N ARG A 369 2.68 -42.42 -15.59
CA ARG A 369 1.59 -43.25 -15.05
C ARG A 369 0.59 -42.49 -14.19
N ALA A 370 0.33 -41.23 -14.54
CA ALA A 370 -0.60 -40.37 -13.82
C ALA A 370 -0.26 -40.25 -12.32
N ALA A 371 1.01 -40.00 -12.00
CA ALA A 371 1.50 -39.87 -10.62
C ALA A 371 0.72 -38.85 -9.77
N PHE A 372 0.22 -37.78 -10.40
CA PHE A 372 -0.62 -36.73 -9.81
C PHE A 372 -2.12 -36.94 -10.10
N GLY A 373 -2.52 -38.17 -10.38
CA GLY A 373 -3.87 -38.51 -10.82
C GLY A 373 -4.10 -38.32 -12.32
N PRO A 374 -5.08 -39.05 -12.89
CA PRO A 374 -5.41 -38.98 -14.31
C PRO A 374 -6.06 -37.64 -14.65
N GLY A 375 -5.65 -37.03 -15.75
CA GLY A 375 -6.27 -35.81 -16.26
C GLY A 375 -7.59 -36.07 -16.98
N ALA A 376 -8.12 -35.01 -17.59
CA ALA A 376 -9.34 -35.04 -18.36
C ALA A 376 -9.18 -34.25 -19.67
N GLY A 377 -9.92 -34.65 -20.71
CA GLY A 377 -9.87 -34.00 -22.02
C GLY A 377 -8.96 -34.72 -23.01
N PRO A 378 -8.49 -34.04 -24.07
CA PRO A 378 -7.61 -34.66 -25.06
C PRO A 378 -6.17 -34.80 -24.56
N ILE A 379 -5.48 -35.87 -24.97
CA ILE A 379 -4.02 -35.99 -24.84
C ILE A 379 -3.40 -35.26 -26.04
N MET A 380 -2.67 -34.19 -25.76
CA MET A 380 -2.18 -33.23 -26.75
C MET A 380 -0.92 -33.70 -27.46
N LEU A 381 0.01 -34.31 -26.73
CA LEU A 381 1.32 -34.73 -27.23
C LEU A 381 1.67 -36.14 -26.73
N ASP A 382 2.41 -36.89 -27.55
CA ASP A 382 2.88 -38.27 -27.31
C ASP A 382 4.25 -38.45 -27.98
N GLU A 383 5.06 -39.35 -27.42
CA GLU A 383 6.48 -39.56 -27.76
C GLU A 383 7.24 -38.24 -27.87
N VAL A 384 7.16 -37.41 -26.83
CA VAL A 384 7.87 -36.13 -26.79
C VAL A 384 9.36 -36.40 -26.61
N GLU A 385 10.18 -35.77 -27.45
CA GLU A 385 11.64 -35.85 -27.43
C GLU A 385 12.20 -34.43 -27.58
N CYS A 386 12.51 -33.79 -26.46
CA CYS A 386 13.17 -32.49 -26.40
C CYS A 386 14.70 -32.63 -26.43
N THR A 387 15.39 -31.60 -26.94
CA THR A 387 16.84 -31.43 -26.82
C THR A 387 17.26 -30.76 -25.51
N GLY A 388 16.30 -30.24 -24.76
CA GLY A 388 16.49 -29.57 -23.48
C GLY A 388 16.72 -28.06 -23.59
N THR A 389 16.68 -27.50 -24.80
CA THR A 389 16.90 -26.05 -25.07
C THR A 389 15.64 -25.32 -25.53
N GLU A 390 14.57 -26.06 -25.79
CA GLU A 390 13.29 -25.57 -26.24
C GLU A 390 12.60 -24.68 -25.19
N SER A 391 11.84 -23.71 -25.66
CA SER A 391 11.06 -22.81 -24.81
C SER A 391 9.67 -23.37 -24.45
N SER A 392 9.22 -24.41 -25.14
CA SER A 392 7.97 -25.13 -24.89
C SER A 392 8.02 -26.53 -25.51
N LEU A 393 7.25 -27.48 -24.97
CA LEU A 393 7.08 -28.82 -25.57
C LEU A 393 6.51 -28.76 -27.00
N ALA A 394 5.84 -27.66 -27.38
CA ALA A 394 5.37 -27.42 -28.74
C ALA A 394 6.50 -27.39 -29.80
N GLN A 395 7.74 -27.12 -29.37
CA GLN A 395 8.92 -27.04 -30.22
C GLN A 395 9.74 -28.35 -30.21
N CYS A 396 9.39 -29.30 -29.34
CA CYS A 396 10.04 -30.60 -29.28
C CYS A 396 9.50 -31.52 -30.36
N LYS A 397 10.30 -32.53 -30.72
CA LYS A 397 9.86 -33.59 -31.62
C LYS A 397 8.77 -34.40 -30.90
N SER A 398 7.70 -34.74 -31.60
CA SER A 398 6.60 -35.56 -31.10
C SER A 398 5.85 -36.23 -32.25
N LEU A 399 4.87 -37.10 -31.96
CA LEU A 399 3.96 -37.65 -32.98
C LEU A 399 3.02 -36.61 -33.61
N GLY A 400 3.02 -35.38 -33.09
CA GLY A 400 2.19 -34.25 -33.51
C GLY A 400 0.94 -34.07 -32.65
N TRP A 401 0.38 -32.86 -32.71
CA TRP A 401 -0.78 -32.47 -31.89
C TRP A 401 -1.99 -33.39 -32.04
N LEU A 402 -2.59 -33.76 -30.90
CA LEU A 402 -3.80 -34.61 -30.79
C LEU A 402 -3.60 -36.01 -31.39
N ARG A 403 -2.36 -36.49 -31.52
CA ARG A 403 -2.02 -37.85 -31.98
C ARG A 403 -1.38 -38.62 -30.86
N SER A 404 -2.18 -39.44 -30.19
CA SER A 404 -1.73 -40.33 -29.12
C SER A 404 -2.59 -41.59 -29.08
N ASN A 405 -1.97 -42.72 -28.68
CA ASN A 405 -2.69 -43.95 -28.33
C ASN A 405 -2.79 -44.14 -26.81
N CYS A 406 -2.37 -43.15 -26.02
CA CYS A 406 -2.36 -43.21 -24.57
C CYS A 406 -3.75 -43.04 -23.97
N ARG A 407 -3.86 -43.41 -22.69
CA ARG A 407 -5.01 -43.13 -21.83
C ARG A 407 -4.54 -42.29 -20.65
N HIS A 408 -5.46 -41.63 -19.93
CA HIS A 408 -5.09 -40.76 -18.81
C HIS A 408 -4.40 -41.44 -17.63
N ASN A 409 -4.36 -42.78 -17.57
CA ASN A 409 -3.49 -43.48 -16.63
C ASN A 409 -2.00 -43.49 -17.05
N GLN A 410 -1.67 -42.81 -18.15
CA GLN A 410 -0.35 -42.63 -18.74
C GLN A 410 -0.01 -41.13 -18.88
N ASP A 411 -0.68 -40.24 -18.15
CA ASP A 411 -0.36 -38.82 -18.18
C ASP A 411 1.00 -38.55 -17.50
N ALA A 412 1.77 -37.66 -18.11
CA ALA A 412 3.08 -37.21 -17.65
C ALA A 412 2.96 -36.15 -16.55
N GLY A 413 3.91 -36.16 -15.63
CA GLY A 413 4.07 -35.20 -14.55
C GLY A 413 5.52 -34.83 -14.32
N VAL A 414 5.75 -33.79 -13.53
CA VAL A 414 7.10 -33.31 -13.20
C VAL A 414 7.20 -32.92 -11.72
N ILE A 415 8.44 -32.92 -11.22
CA ILE A 415 8.83 -32.20 -10.00
C ILE A 415 10.01 -31.31 -10.36
N CYS A 416 9.88 -30.00 -10.16
CA CYS A 416 10.89 -28.99 -10.43
C CYS A 416 11.74 -28.71 -9.18
N ILE A 417 12.98 -28.25 -9.37
CA ILE A 417 13.87 -27.82 -8.28
C ILE A 417 13.19 -26.68 -7.53
N ASN A 418 13.11 -26.81 -6.20
CA ASN A 418 12.37 -25.90 -5.32
C ASN A 418 13.14 -24.59 -5.02
N GLU A 419 13.90 -24.09 -6.00
CA GLU A 419 14.47 -22.76 -5.97
C GLU A 419 13.54 -21.80 -6.71
N THR A 420 12.47 -21.40 -6.06
CA THR A 420 11.77 -20.14 -6.39
C THR A 420 12.32 -19.00 -5.54
N ARG A 421 13.65 -18.87 -5.48
CA ARG A 421 14.26 -17.63 -5.00
C ARG A 421 15.23 -17.10 -6.03
N GLY A 422 14.97 -15.88 -6.48
CA GLY A 422 16.07 -14.99 -6.83
C GLY A 422 15.97 -14.24 -8.15
N ALA A 423 14.78 -13.92 -8.66
CA ALA A 423 14.66 -12.78 -9.56
C ALA A 423 13.58 -11.84 -9.04
N HIS A 424 13.95 -10.97 -8.11
CA HIS A 424 13.13 -9.85 -7.70
C HIS A 424 13.10 -8.85 -8.86
N THR A 425 11.94 -8.65 -9.47
CA THR A 425 11.84 -7.77 -10.63
C THR A 425 11.51 -6.36 -10.19
N LEU A 426 12.39 -5.41 -10.50
CA LEU A 426 12.05 -4.00 -10.52
C LEU A 426 11.42 -3.71 -11.88
N ASP A 427 10.15 -3.31 -11.90
CA ASP A 427 9.47 -2.91 -13.12
C ASP A 427 8.94 -1.47 -12.98
N LEU A 428 9.60 -0.55 -13.69
CA LEU A 428 9.22 0.85 -13.82
C LEU A 428 8.89 1.17 -15.29
N SER A 429 8.53 0.14 -16.07
CA SER A 429 8.27 0.27 -17.50
C SER A 429 6.99 1.06 -17.79
N ASP A 430 7.02 1.79 -18.90
CA ASP A 430 5.86 2.41 -19.54
C ASP A 430 5.60 1.71 -20.88
N GLU A 431 4.55 2.08 -21.63
CA GLU A 431 4.11 1.40 -22.86
C GLU A 431 5.20 1.12 -23.93
N LEU A 432 6.30 1.88 -23.94
CA LEU A 432 7.38 1.78 -24.92
C LEU A 432 8.57 0.89 -24.50
N SER A 433 8.61 0.39 -23.26
CA SER A 433 9.79 -0.26 -22.70
C SER A 433 10.26 -1.50 -23.47
N ALA A 434 9.35 -2.34 -23.99
CA ALA A 434 9.72 -3.52 -24.78
C ALA A 434 10.38 -3.16 -26.13
N ALA A 435 9.95 -2.05 -26.75
CA ALA A 435 10.55 -1.57 -27.99
C ALA A 435 11.95 -0.97 -27.74
N LEU A 436 12.12 -0.23 -26.64
CA LEU A 436 13.41 0.31 -26.21
C LEU A 436 14.42 -0.80 -25.83
N GLU A 437 13.93 -1.86 -25.19
CA GLU A 437 14.70 -3.06 -24.88
C GLU A 437 15.21 -3.76 -26.15
N TRP A 438 14.34 -3.93 -27.14
CA TRP A 438 14.75 -4.47 -28.44
C TRP A 438 15.77 -3.60 -29.17
N ILE A 439 15.63 -2.27 -29.10
CA ILE A 439 16.62 -1.33 -29.66
C ILE A 439 17.99 -1.55 -29.01
N PHE A 440 18.05 -1.64 -27.68
CA PHE A 440 19.28 -1.96 -26.98
C PHE A 440 19.86 -3.32 -27.40
N ASP A 441 19.05 -4.37 -27.38
CA ASP A 441 19.52 -5.72 -27.71
C ASP A 441 19.94 -5.91 -29.17
N SER A 442 19.41 -5.09 -30.08
CA SER A 442 19.80 -5.11 -31.49
C SER A 442 21.26 -4.73 -31.72
N GLN A 443 21.87 -3.96 -30.80
CA GLN A 443 23.23 -3.41 -30.89
C GLN A 443 23.52 -2.71 -32.23
N ARG A 444 22.53 -2.03 -32.81
CA ARG A 444 22.61 -1.36 -34.12
C ARG A 444 22.13 0.09 -34.03
N GLY A 445 22.67 0.95 -34.90
CA GLY A 445 22.23 2.35 -34.98
C GLY A 445 22.75 3.27 -33.87
N CYS A 446 23.83 2.86 -33.19
CA CYS A 446 24.40 3.54 -32.03
C CYS A 446 25.10 4.85 -32.44
N ASP A 447 24.87 5.92 -31.67
CA ASP A 447 25.57 7.21 -31.74
C ASP A 447 26.40 7.50 -30.47
N LEU A 448 26.48 6.50 -29.57
CA LEU A 448 27.31 6.45 -28.37
C LEU A 448 27.96 5.05 -28.24
N SER A 449 29.23 5.00 -27.85
CA SER A 449 29.90 3.78 -27.37
C SER A 449 30.19 3.89 -25.87
N ILE A 450 29.76 2.89 -25.10
CA ILE A 450 29.98 2.80 -23.66
C ILE A 450 31.08 1.75 -23.44
N ARG A 451 32.30 2.22 -23.11
CA ARG A 451 33.44 1.36 -22.79
C ARG A 451 33.46 1.05 -21.30
N VAL A 452 33.28 -0.21 -20.96
CA VAL A 452 33.40 -0.73 -19.60
C VAL A 452 34.84 -1.14 -19.38
N ARG A 453 35.47 -0.64 -18.32
CA ARG A 453 36.82 -1.00 -17.86
C ARG A 453 36.73 -1.65 -16.49
N VAL A 454 37.43 -2.76 -16.31
CA VAL A 454 37.59 -3.36 -15.00
C VAL A 454 38.61 -2.54 -14.20
N LYS A 455 38.32 -2.24 -12.94
CA LYS A 455 39.29 -1.56 -12.07
C LYS A 455 40.54 -2.42 -11.93
N ASP A 456 41.69 -1.77 -12.04
CA ASP A 456 43.02 -2.39 -11.92
C ASP A 456 43.40 -3.39 -13.04
N ASP A 457 42.62 -3.45 -14.12
CA ASP A 457 42.93 -4.27 -15.30
C ASP A 457 42.66 -3.49 -16.62
N GLU A 458 43.69 -3.32 -17.45
CA GLU A 458 43.60 -2.51 -18.69
C GLU A 458 43.16 -3.33 -19.91
N GLU A 459 43.15 -4.67 -19.85
CA GLU A 459 42.95 -5.53 -21.03
C GLU A 459 41.51 -6.11 -21.18
N GLU A 460 40.75 -6.29 -20.09
CA GLU A 460 39.36 -6.79 -20.15
C GLU A 460 38.35 -5.64 -20.11
N GLY A 461 37.76 -5.34 -21.27
CA GLY A 461 36.69 -4.34 -21.39
C GLY A 461 35.55 -4.79 -22.29
N LEU A 462 34.32 -4.45 -21.90
CA LEU A 462 33.10 -4.66 -22.68
C LEU A 462 32.75 -3.34 -23.38
N ASP A 463 32.60 -3.35 -24.70
CA ASP A 463 32.10 -2.17 -25.45
C ASP A 463 30.62 -2.37 -25.75
N VAL A 464 29.77 -1.44 -25.28
CA VAL A 464 28.30 -1.55 -25.38
C VAL A 464 27.76 -0.42 -26.25
N CYS A 465 26.90 -0.80 -27.20
CA CYS A 465 26.15 0.15 -28.03
C CYS A 465 25.21 1.01 -27.18
N GLY A 466 25.28 2.34 -27.34
CA GLY A 466 24.41 3.31 -26.70
C GLY A 466 23.70 4.25 -27.67
N HIS A 467 22.58 4.83 -27.23
CA HIS A 467 21.80 5.80 -27.99
C HIS A 467 21.64 7.10 -27.18
N ARG A 468 22.19 8.22 -27.68
CA ARG A 468 22.23 9.48 -26.91
C ARG A 468 20.84 9.96 -26.54
N LEU A 469 19.91 9.90 -27.49
CA LEU A 469 18.54 10.37 -27.31
C LEU A 469 17.82 9.58 -26.20
N ILE A 470 17.99 8.25 -26.16
CA ILE A 470 17.29 7.42 -25.17
C ILE A 470 17.88 7.65 -23.77
N LEU A 471 19.20 7.57 -23.64
CA LEU A 471 19.85 7.75 -22.33
C LEU A 471 19.65 9.17 -21.77
N SER A 472 19.69 10.21 -22.61
CA SER A 472 19.45 11.60 -22.15
C SER A 472 18.01 11.88 -21.70
N THR A 473 17.03 11.06 -22.13
CA THR A 473 15.64 11.18 -21.65
C THR A 473 15.40 10.49 -20.31
N ASN A 474 16.33 9.65 -19.85
CA ASN A 474 16.23 8.98 -18.56
C ASN A 474 17.06 9.75 -17.50
N PRO A 475 16.42 10.38 -16.49
CA PRO A 475 17.14 11.15 -15.49
C PRO A 475 18.12 10.31 -14.65
N GLU A 476 17.91 9.00 -14.52
CA GLU A 476 18.83 8.12 -13.80
C GLU A 476 20.07 7.74 -14.62
N ALA A 477 20.07 8.01 -15.93
CA ALA A 477 21.21 7.79 -16.81
C ALA A 477 22.10 9.04 -16.97
N GLU A 478 21.71 10.19 -16.40
CA GLU A 478 22.44 11.46 -16.56
C GLU A 478 23.89 11.37 -16.05
N ALA A 479 24.11 10.67 -14.94
CA ALA A 479 25.43 10.51 -14.34
C ALA A 479 26.36 9.56 -15.13
N LEU A 480 25.85 8.79 -16.12
CA LEU A 480 26.69 8.09 -17.08
C LEU A 480 27.43 9.08 -18.01
N TRP A 481 26.89 10.30 -18.19
CA TRP A 481 27.34 11.24 -19.22
C TRP A 481 27.94 12.52 -18.66
N LYS A 482 28.95 12.41 -17.79
CA LYS A 482 29.61 13.57 -17.18
C LYS A 482 30.27 14.53 -18.18
N GLU A 483 30.73 14.03 -19.33
CA GLU A 483 31.34 14.83 -20.40
C GLU A 483 30.70 14.55 -21.78
N PRO A 484 30.28 15.58 -22.53
CA PRO A 484 29.64 15.38 -23.84
C PRO A 484 30.66 14.89 -24.89
N GLY A 485 30.69 13.57 -25.12
CA GLY A 485 31.53 12.93 -26.14
C GLY A 485 30.84 11.74 -26.82
N PRO A 486 31.38 11.19 -27.94
CA PRO A 486 30.85 10.00 -28.61
C PRO A 486 31.15 8.70 -27.85
N THR A 487 32.00 8.77 -26.81
CA THR A 487 32.37 7.65 -25.97
C THR A 487 32.16 8.02 -24.51
N VAL A 488 31.57 7.09 -23.76
CA VAL A 488 31.46 7.13 -22.29
C VAL A 488 32.29 5.99 -21.73
N THR A 489 33.03 6.24 -20.66
CA THR A 489 33.81 5.20 -19.98
C THR A 489 33.17 4.90 -18.63
N MET A 490 32.91 3.62 -18.35
CA MET A 490 32.43 3.11 -17.07
C MET A 490 33.55 2.30 -16.42
N GLU A 491 33.87 2.58 -15.16
CA GLU A 491 34.73 1.73 -14.34
C GLU A 491 33.87 0.82 -13.46
N VAL A 492 34.18 -0.47 -13.47
CA VAL A 492 33.45 -1.52 -12.73
C VAL A 492 34.43 -2.45 -12.03
N ASP A 493 34.03 -3.02 -10.89
CA ASP A 493 34.84 -4.06 -10.26
C ASP A 493 34.66 -5.39 -11.01
N ALA A 494 35.69 -6.23 -11.03
CA ALA A 494 35.69 -7.49 -11.78
C ALA A 494 34.50 -8.39 -11.43
N GLU A 495 34.13 -8.46 -10.14
CA GLU A 495 32.98 -9.23 -9.64
C GLU A 495 31.63 -8.80 -10.22
N CYS A 496 31.51 -7.54 -10.67
CA CYS A 496 30.25 -6.99 -11.18
C CYS A 496 30.18 -6.94 -12.70
N LEU A 497 31.25 -7.31 -13.41
CA LEU A 497 31.29 -7.33 -14.88
C LEU A 497 30.12 -8.13 -15.51
N PRO A 498 29.70 -9.31 -14.99
CA PRO A 498 28.62 -10.08 -15.60
C PRO A 498 27.26 -9.37 -15.64
N VAL A 499 27.00 -8.43 -14.72
CA VAL A 499 25.69 -7.76 -14.60
C VAL A 499 25.65 -6.38 -15.26
N VAL A 500 26.78 -5.89 -15.81
CA VAL A 500 26.87 -4.55 -16.38
C VAL A 500 25.96 -4.37 -17.59
N ARG A 501 25.84 -5.39 -18.45
CA ARG A 501 24.95 -5.34 -19.61
C ARG A 501 23.50 -5.13 -19.18
N ASP A 502 23.05 -5.86 -18.17
CA ASP A 502 21.68 -5.76 -17.65
C ASP A 502 21.45 -4.41 -16.94
N PHE A 503 22.47 -3.89 -16.24
CA PHE A 503 22.43 -2.55 -15.66
C PHE A 503 22.28 -1.45 -16.71
N ILE A 504 22.99 -1.55 -17.85
CA ILE A 504 22.83 -0.58 -18.94
C ILE A 504 21.45 -0.75 -19.61
N ARG A 505 21.01 -2.00 -19.83
CA ARG A 505 19.69 -2.34 -20.37
C ARG A 505 18.55 -1.74 -19.54
N TYR A 506 18.70 -1.68 -18.21
CA TYR A 506 17.73 -1.05 -17.30
C TYR A 506 17.45 0.42 -17.64
N PHE A 507 18.41 1.18 -18.16
CA PHE A 507 18.14 2.58 -18.55
C PHE A 507 17.22 2.69 -19.78
N TYR A 508 17.07 1.62 -20.56
CA TYR A 508 16.17 1.53 -21.71
C TYR A 508 14.82 0.94 -21.31
N SER A 509 14.84 -0.26 -20.71
CA SER A 509 13.62 -1.00 -20.40
C SER A 509 12.90 -0.46 -19.16
N ARG A 510 13.64 0.19 -18.24
CA ARG A 510 13.18 0.50 -16.88
C ARG A 510 12.76 -0.74 -16.09
N ARG A 511 13.20 -1.91 -16.53
CA ARG A 511 12.89 -3.23 -15.97
C ARG A 511 14.15 -4.04 -15.75
N LEU A 512 14.30 -4.65 -14.57
CA LEU A 512 15.47 -5.44 -14.22
C LEU A 512 15.11 -6.56 -13.25
N GLY A 513 15.53 -7.78 -13.54
CA GLY A 513 15.51 -8.90 -12.59
C GLY A 513 16.77 -8.87 -11.73
N VAL A 514 16.60 -8.92 -10.40
CA VAL A 514 17.70 -8.88 -9.42
C VAL A 514 17.67 -10.15 -8.58
N SER A 515 18.79 -10.87 -8.58
CA SER A 515 19.03 -12.03 -7.72
C SER A 515 19.78 -11.66 -6.45
N LEU A 516 19.72 -12.53 -5.43
CA LEU A 516 20.50 -12.35 -4.21
C LEU A 516 22.02 -12.38 -4.46
N THR A 517 22.47 -13.06 -5.51
CA THR A 517 23.88 -13.08 -5.92
C THR A 517 24.30 -11.82 -6.67
N SER A 518 23.37 -11.19 -7.41
CA SER A 518 23.64 -9.99 -8.21
C SER A 518 23.29 -8.67 -7.51
N VAL A 519 22.47 -8.70 -6.45
CA VAL A 519 21.94 -7.51 -5.75
C VAL A 519 23.04 -6.56 -5.28
N LYS A 520 24.16 -7.10 -4.78
CA LYS A 520 25.30 -6.30 -4.34
C LYS A 520 25.90 -5.50 -5.49
N CYS A 521 26.07 -6.15 -6.64
CA CYS A 521 26.62 -5.52 -7.83
C CYS A 521 25.67 -4.51 -8.44
N PHE A 522 24.38 -4.82 -8.57
CA PHE A 522 23.40 -3.84 -9.03
C PHE A 522 23.29 -2.63 -8.10
N HIS A 523 23.30 -2.84 -6.79
CA HIS A 523 23.32 -1.75 -5.81
C HIS A 523 24.57 -0.86 -5.98
N LYS A 524 25.75 -1.47 -6.15
CA LYS A 524 27.02 -0.75 -6.29
C LYS A 524 27.07 0.08 -7.58
N LEU A 525 26.65 -0.52 -8.70
CA LEU A 525 26.55 0.17 -9.98
C LEU A 525 25.53 1.31 -9.90
N ALA A 526 24.35 1.06 -9.32
CA ALA A 526 23.32 2.07 -9.17
C ALA A 526 23.78 3.25 -8.30
N SER A 527 24.47 2.98 -7.19
CA SER A 527 25.09 4.00 -6.33
C SER A 527 26.15 4.82 -7.05
N THR A 528 26.96 4.20 -7.91
CA THR A 528 28.08 4.85 -8.61
C THR A 528 27.59 5.74 -9.75
N TYR A 529 26.57 5.29 -10.47
CA TYR A 529 26.04 5.92 -11.68
C TYR A 529 24.68 6.60 -11.49
N GLY A 530 24.25 6.85 -10.24
CA GLY A 530 23.10 7.70 -9.93
C GLY A 530 21.71 7.10 -10.20
N ALA A 531 21.60 5.78 -10.34
CA ALA A 531 20.31 5.09 -10.51
C ALA A 531 19.62 4.87 -9.16
N TRP A 532 19.16 5.96 -8.54
CA TRP A 532 18.63 6.00 -7.17
C TRP A 532 17.42 5.08 -6.93
N ARG A 533 16.53 4.85 -7.91
CA ARG A 533 15.38 3.93 -7.77
C ARG A 533 15.84 2.49 -7.71
N LEU A 534 16.75 2.11 -8.60
CA LEU A 534 17.36 0.78 -8.58
C LEU A 534 18.18 0.59 -7.30
N GLN A 535 18.94 1.60 -6.88
CA GLN A 535 19.68 1.58 -5.63
C GLN A 535 18.75 1.33 -4.43
N SER A 536 17.63 2.06 -4.34
CA SER A 536 16.65 1.89 -3.25
C SER A 536 16.00 0.50 -3.28
N PHE A 537 15.68 -0.02 -4.46
CA PHE A 537 15.13 -1.36 -4.61
C PHE A 537 16.12 -2.43 -4.16
N CYS A 538 17.36 -2.40 -4.68
CA CYS A 538 18.40 -3.34 -4.25
C CYS A 538 18.71 -3.20 -2.74
N ALA A 539 18.66 -1.98 -2.20
CA ALA A 539 18.83 -1.73 -0.76
C ALA A 539 17.78 -2.49 0.07
N SER A 540 16.50 -2.45 -0.35
CA SER A 540 15.44 -3.21 0.33
C SER A 540 15.60 -4.73 0.23
N LEU A 541 16.18 -5.24 -0.87
CA LEU A 541 16.39 -6.68 -1.04
C LEU A 541 17.46 -7.24 -0.09
N PHE A 542 18.38 -6.41 0.41
CA PHE A 542 19.31 -6.84 1.47
C PHE A 542 18.60 -7.24 2.77
N ALA A 543 17.38 -6.75 3.01
CA ALA A 543 16.58 -7.16 4.17
C ALA A 543 16.27 -8.68 4.16
N ILE A 544 16.34 -9.33 2.99
CA ILE A 544 16.19 -10.78 2.86
C ILE A 544 17.45 -11.53 3.32
N LEU A 545 18.63 -10.91 3.20
CA LEU A 545 19.91 -11.55 3.54
C LEU A 545 20.27 -11.43 5.03
N LEU A 546 19.86 -10.32 5.67
CA LEU A 546 20.19 -10.07 7.09
C LEU A 546 19.78 -11.23 8.02
N PRO A 547 18.60 -11.86 7.87
CA PRO A 547 18.16 -12.90 8.79
C PRO A 547 18.68 -14.30 8.49
N GLU A 548 19.35 -14.50 7.35
CA GLU A 548 19.94 -15.79 6.97
C GLU A 548 21.25 -16.06 7.74
N ASP A 549 21.89 -15.04 8.31
CA ASP A 549 23.14 -15.15 9.05
C ASP A 549 22.95 -15.02 10.57
N ALA A 550 22.88 -16.17 11.24
CA ALA A 550 22.78 -16.25 12.70
C ALA A 550 24.04 -15.75 13.45
N SER A 551 25.18 -15.60 12.77
CA SER A 551 26.42 -15.09 13.39
C SER A 551 26.46 -13.56 13.51
N PHE A 552 25.54 -12.86 12.83
CA PHE A 552 25.49 -11.41 12.70
C PHE A 552 26.68 -10.76 11.96
N GLN A 553 27.55 -11.53 11.28
CA GLN A 553 28.63 -10.94 10.49
C GLN A 553 28.10 -10.23 9.24
N THR A 554 27.16 -10.84 8.53
CA THR A 554 26.52 -10.30 7.32
C THR A 554 25.86 -8.94 7.58
N PRO A 555 25.05 -8.76 8.65
CA PRO A 555 24.58 -7.43 9.05
C PRO A 555 25.67 -6.39 9.28
N LEU A 556 26.79 -6.76 9.91
CA LEU A 556 27.91 -5.84 10.17
C LEU A 556 28.66 -5.47 8.90
N ASP A 557 28.91 -6.45 8.02
CA ASP A 557 29.55 -6.25 6.73
C ASP A 557 28.69 -5.36 5.82
N LEU A 558 27.37 -5.59 5.80
CA LEU A 558 26.42 -4.77 5.05
C LEU A 558 26.30 -3.36 5.64
N TYR A 559 26.38 -3.19 6.97
CA TYR A 559 26.44 -1.87 7.60
C TYR A 559 27.73 -1.12 7.21
N ALA A 560 28.89 -1.77 7.25
CA ALA A 560 30.14 -1.17 6.81
C ALA A 560 30.09 -0.79 5.32
N TYR A 561 29.49 -1.64 4.49
CA TYR A 561 29.22 -1.35 3.09
C TYR A 561 28.26 -0.17 2.89
N ALA A 562 27.20 -0.07 3.70
CA ALA A 562 26.26 1.05 3.66
C ALA A 562 26.94 2.39 3.96
N LEU A 563 27.81 2.42 4.99
CA LEU A 563 28.62 3.61 5.31
C LEU A 563 29.59 3.96 4.18
N ALA A 564 30.26 2.97 3.59
CA ALA A 564 31.19 3.18 2.48
C ALA A 564 30.49 3.74 1.22
N THR A 565 29.22 3.37 1.01
CA THR A 565 28.39 3.83 -0.12
C THR A 565 27.49 5.02 0.22
N GLN A 566 27.51 5.51 1.47
CA GLN A 566 26.64 6.59 1.97
C GLN A 566 25.15 6.32 1.71
N ASN A 567 24.70 5.07 1.88
CA ASN A 567 23.30 4.70 1.67
C ASN A 567 22.51 4.69 3.02
N PRO A 568 21.69 5.72 3.29
CA PRO A 568 20.95 5.81 4.56
C PRO A 568 19.82 4.78 4.69
N VAL A 569 19.29 4.25 3.58
CA VAL A 569 18.23 3.23 3.58
C VAL A 569 18.81 1.90 4.04
N LEU A 570 19.94 1.48 3.45
CA LEU A 570 20.60 0.25 3.86
C LEU A 570 21.17 0.35 5.28
N GLU A 571 21.71 1.52 5.65
CA GLU A 571 22.18 1.80 7.00
C GLU A 571 21.06 1.58 8.03
N GLU A 572 19.89 2.22 7.83
CA GLU A 572 18.74 2.07 8.75
C GLU A 572 18.21 0.63 8.78
N LEU A 573 18.20 -0.10 7.66
CA LEU A 573 17.80 -1.51 7.63
C LEU A 573 18.72 -2.38 8.50
N CYS A 574 20.04 -2.24 8.35
CA CYS A 574 21.01 -2.96 9.16
C CYS A 574 20.90 -2.59 10.65
N VAL A 575 20.84 -1.30 10.96
CA VAL A 575 20.73 -0.81 12.34
C VAL A 575 19.44 -1.30 13.00
N ARG A 576 18.31 -1.27 12.29
CA ARG A 576 17.02 -1.72 12.80
C ARG A 576 17.00 -3.23 13.03
N PHE A 577 17.53 -4.03 12.10
CA PHE A 577 17.65 -5.47 12.29
C PHE A 577 18.47 -5.82 13.55
N LEU A 578 19.63 -5.17 13.71
CA LEU A 578 20.50 -5.33 14.88
C LEU A 578 19.81 -4.86 16.18
N ALA A 579 19.04 -3.77 16.13
CA ALA A 579 18.35 -3.22 17.29
C ALA A 579 17.21 -4.14 17.78
N TRP A 580 16.43 -4.70 16.86
CA TRP A 580 15.34 -5.63 17.19
C TRP A 580 15.85 -7.01 17.64
N ASN A 581 17.09 -7.35 17.29
CA ASN A 581 17.72 -8.63 17.62
C ASN A 581 18.92 -8.48 18.57
N PHE A 582 18.96 -7.38 19.33
CA PHE A 582 20.10 -7.03 20.15
C PHE A 582 20.43 -8.09 21.21
N GLU A 583 19.41 -8.75 21.78
CA GLU A 583 19.63 -9.83 22.74
C GLU A 583 20.39 -11.02 22.12
N ALA A 584 20.05 -11.43 20.90
CA ALA A 584 20.75 -12.47 20.17
C ALA A 584 22.16 -12.00 19.77
N LEU A 585 22.27 -10.75 19.32
CA LEU A 585 23.54 -10.11 18.97
C LEU A 585 24.54 -10.12 20.13
N THR A 586 24.12 -9.81 21.37
CA THR A 586 25.01 -9.82 22.54
C THR A 586 25.57 -11.21 22.91
N GLN A 587 24.99 -12.28 22.35
CA GLN A 587 25.41 -13.66 22.56
C GLN A 587 26.16 -14.22 21.35
N ALA A 588 26.20 -13.48 20.24
CA ALA A 588 26.84 -13.90 19.01
C ALA A 588 28.36 -13.66 19.04
N GLU A 589 29.09 -14.42 18.20
CA GLU A 589 30.53 -14.27 18.04
C GLU A 589 30.93 -12.89 17.51
N ALA A 590 30.04 -12.20 16.80
CA ALA A 590 30.25 -10.86 16.28
C ALA A 590 30.17 -9.76 17.35
N TRP A 591 29.66 -10.03 18.56
CA TRP A 591 29.48 -9.00 19.60
C TRP A 591 30.73 -8.16 19.88
N PRO A 592 31.94 -8.74 20.05
CA PRO A 592 33.14 -7.98 20.34
C PRO A 592 33.67 -7.18 19.14
N SER A 593 33.28 -7.55 17.91
CA SER A 593 33.76 -6.87 16.70
C SER A 593 33.01 -5.56 16.43
N ILE A 594 31.83 -5.37 17.02
CA ILE A 594 30.97 -4.18 16.81
C ILE A 594 31.77 -2.88 17.00
N PRO A 595 31.68 -1.91 16.06
CA PRO A 595 32.27 -0.59 16.22
C PRO A 595 31.57 0.25 17.31
N THR A 596 32.34 1.03 18.08
CA THR A 596 31.81 1.94 19.11
C THR A 596 30.69 2.85 18.59
N ALA A 597 30.88 3.40 17.38
CA ALA A 597 29.90 4.29 16.75
C ALA A 597 28.56 3.59 16.49
N LEU A 598 28.59 2.36 15.95
CA LEU A 598 27.39 1.56 15.71
C LEU A 598 26.71 1.21 17.03
N LEU A 599 27.47 0.79 18.05
CA LEU A 599 26.90 0.50 19.36
C LEU A 599 26.21 1.72 19.95
N ARG A 600 26.80 2.92 19.84
CA ARG A 600 26.15 4.17 20.28
C ARG A 600 24.83 4.43 19.55
N VAL A 601 24.80 4.24 18.23
CA VAL A 601 23.58 4.37 17.43
C VAL A 601 22.51 3.39 17.93
N LEU A 602 22.84 2.12 18.13
CA LEU A 602 21.91 1.12 18.68
C LEU A 602 21.38 1.52 20.06
N LEU A 603 22.25 1.97 20.96
CA LEU A 603 21.87 2.41 22.30
C LEU A 603 20.98 3.66 22.30
N SER A 604 21.07 4.54 21.30
CA SER A 604 20.21 5.72 21.23
C SER A 604 18.74 5.40 20.88
N ARG A 605 18.46 4.21 20.33
CA ARG A 605 17.14 3.87 19.75
C ARG A 605 16.06 3.51 20.76
N SER A 606 14.88 4.14 20.66
CA SER A 606 13.72 3.80 21.50
C SER A 606 13.11 2.43 21.22
N ASP A 607 13.28 1.90 20.01
CA ASP A 607 12.79 0.58 19.56
C ASP A 607 13.81 -0.55 19.73
N LEU A 608 14.90 -0.32 20.48
CA LEU A 608 15.87 -1.36 20.83
C LEU A 608 15.21 -2.46 21.69
N ALA A 609 15.25 -3.70 21.21
CA ALA A 609 14.69 -4.85 21.92
C ALA A 609 15.72 -5.49 22.86
N VAL A 610 15.44 -5.46 24.16
CA VAL A 610 16.38 -5.92 25.18
C VAL A 610 15.62 -6.37 26.42
N ARG A 611 16.16 -7.29 27.22
CA ARG A 611 15.48 -7.76 28.44
C ARG A 611 15.14 -6.64 29.43
N SER A 612 16.09 -5.74 29.67
CA SER A 612 15.97 -4.59 30.57
C SER A 612 17.15 -3.63 30.37
N GLU A 613 17.06 -2.42 30.90
CA GLU A 613 18.18 -1.47 30.86
C GLU A 613 19.42 -1.96 31.63
N LEU A 614 19.21 -2.74 32.70
CA LEU A 614 20.31 -3.38 33.42
C LEU A 614 21.03 -4.40 32.53
N ALA A 615 20.28 -5.24 31.81
CA ALA A 615 20.87 -6.21 30.90
C ALA A 615 21.68 -5.52 29.79
N LEU A 616 21.17 -4.39 29.29
CA LEU A 616 21.87 -3.53 28.32
C LEU A 616 23.21 -3.02 28.88
N LEU A 617 23.19 -2.46 30.10
CA LEU A 617 24.40 -1.98 30.77
C LEU A 617 25.43 -3.10 31.02
N MET A 618 24.98 -4.29 31.42
CA MET A 618 25.85 -5.44 31.61
C MET A 618 26.48 -5.92 30.31
N ALA A 619 25.73 -5.88 29.19
CA ALA A 619 26.26 -6.19 27.87
C ALA A 619 27.35 -5.19 27.44
N VAL A 620 27.13 -3.89 27.67
CA VAL A 620 28.13 -2.85 27.40
C VAL A 620 29.37 -2.99 28.29
N ASP A 621 29.21 -3.34 29.56
CA ASP A 621 30.34 -3.66 30.46
C ASP A 621 31.15 -4.85 29.96
N ALA A 622 30.48 -5.93 29.54
CA ALA A 622 31.15 -7.10 28.97
C ALA A 622 31.91 -6.75 27.67
N TRP A 623 31.25 -6.02 26.76
CA TRP A 623 31.85 -5.55 25.51
C TRP A 623 33.07 -4.66 25.74
N SER A 624 32.97 -3.71 26.68
CA SER A 624 34.06 -2.78 26.98
C SER A 624 35.30 -3.46 27.55
N ARG A 625 35.16 -4.59 28.25
CA ARG A 625 36.32 -5.35 28.76
C ARG A 625 37.13 -5.99 27.63
N GLU A 626 36.46 -6.39 26.56
CA GLU A 626 37.07 -7.06 25.42
C GLU A 626 37.61 -6.06 24.39
N LYS A 627 36.81 -5.05 24.02
CA LYS A 627 37.19 -4.04 23.03
C LYS A 627 38.21 -3.02 23.55
N GLN A 628 38.19 -2.74 24.85
CA GLN A 628 39.01 -1.71 25.50
C GLN A 628 38.93 -0.32 24.82
N PRO A 629 37.71 0.24 24.64
CA PRO A 629 37.52 1.57 24.07
C PRO A 629 38.14 2.67 24.95
N SER A 630 38.34 3.85 24.37
CA SER A 630 38.82 5.02 25.13
C SER A 630 37.79 5.50 26.17
N HIS A 631 38.28 6.23 27.18
CA HIS A 631 37.44 6.75 28.27
C HIS A 631 36.24 7.57 27.77
N GLY A 632 36.47 8.51 26.84
CA GLY A 632 35.39 9.34 26.27
C GLY A 632 34.40 8.57 25.39
N GLU A 633 34.83 7.48 24.74
CA GLU A 633 33.94 6.58 24.01
C GLU A 633 32.99 5.84 24.94
N VAL A 634 33.50 5.33 26.08
CA VAL A 634 32.67 4.68 27.10
C VAL A 634 31.68 5.66 27.71
N GLU A 635 32.10 6.88 28.04
CA GLU A 635 31.18 7.93 28.52
C GLU A 635 30.06 8.18 27.50
N GLY A 636 30.39 8.28 26.21
CA GLY A 636 29.42 8.44 25.13
C GLY A 636 28.42 7.29 25.03
N LEU A 637 28.82 6.04 25.29
CA LEU A 637 27.91 4.89 25.34
C LEU A 637 27.05 4.89 26.60
N LEU A 638 27.65 5.17 27.76
CA LEU A 638 26.96 5.23 29.05
C LEU A 638 25.94 6.37 29.09
N ASP A 639 26.17 7.45 28.33
CA ASP A 639 25.22 8.56 28.17
C ASP A 639 23.89 8.13 27.52
N GLU A 640 23.90 7.10 26.67
CA GLU A 640 22.69 6.56 26.04
C GLU A 640 21.91 5.56 26.94
N ILE A 641 22.52 5.10 28.05
CA ILE A 641 21.86 4.18 29.00
C ILE A 641 20.86 4.92 29.90
N ARG A 642 19.63 4.40 29.98
CA ARG A 642 18.48 5.01 30.67
C ARG A 642 18.41 4.61 32.15
N PHE A 643 19.28 5.19 32.97
CA PHE A 643 19.31 4.93 34.42
C PHE A 643 17.94 5.09 35.12
N PRO A 644 17.06 6.04 34.74
CA PRO A 644 15.71 6.14 35.30
C PRO A 644 14.83 4.89 35.11
N MET A 645 15.19 3.99 34.19
CA MET A 645 14.49 2.72 33.94
C MET A 645 15.05 1.54 34.75
N MET A 646 16.05 1.76 35.61
CA MET A 646 16.60 0.75 36.52
C MET A 646 16.06 0.96 37.94
N LEU A 647 15.69 -0.13 38.62
CA LEU A 647 15.15 -0.04 39.99
C LEU A 647 16.17 0.58 40.96
N PRO A 648 15.73 1.33 42.00
CA PRO A 648 16.63 1.94 42.99
C PRO A 648 17.61 0.95 43.64
N LYS A 649 17.14 -0.27 43.94
CA LYS A 649 17.99 -1.34 44.46
C LYS A 649 19.12 -1.68 43.49
N THR A 650 18.79 -1.85 42.21
CA THR A 650 19.76 -2.15 41.15
C THR A 650 20.78 -1.03 41.00
N LEU A 651 20.32 0.23 40.98
CA LEU A 651 21.19 1.40 40.88
C LEU A 651 22.24 1.44 42.01
N PHE A 652 21.84 1.14 43.24
CA PHE A 652 22.76 1.05 44.38
C PHE A 652 23.78 -0.09 44.23
N GLU A 653 23.37 -1.22 43.66
CA GLU A 653 24.20 -2.40 43.49
C GLU A 653 25.26 -2.24 42.37
N LEU A 654 25.08 -1.29 41.43
CA LEU A 654 26.01 -1.07 40.31
C LEU A 654 27.45 -0.81 40.75
N GLN A 655 27.65 -0.08 41.86
CA GLN A 655 28.98 0.24 42.37
C GLN A 655 29.80 -0.98 42.82
N PHE A 656 29.13 -2.10 43.09
CA PHE A 656 29.76 -3.34 43.55
C PHE A 656 29.94 -4.35 42.42
N ASN A 657 29.03 -4.34 41.45
CA ASN A 657 28.91 -5.42 40.46
C ASN A 657 29.42 -5.04 39.06
N LEU A 658 29.67 -3.76 38.79
CA LEU A 658 30.01 -3.28 37.45
C LEU A 658 31.48 -2.84 37.36
N SER A 659 32.21 -3.36 36.37
CA SER A 659 33.62 -3.03 36.20
C SER A 659 33.82 -1.58 35.73
N LEU A 660 32.91 -1.10 34.88
CA LEU A 660 32.91 0.29 34.38
C LEU A 660 32.72 1.36 35.45
N TYR A 661 32.14 1.03 36.62
CA TYR A 661 31.85 2.01 37.67
C TYR A 661 33.10 2.73 38.16
N ARG A 662 34.19 1.98 38.43
CA ARG A 662 35.44 2.56 38.98
C ARG A 662 36.09 3.55 38.02
N GLY A 663 35.96 3.35 36.71
CA GLY A 663 36.54 4.23 35.69
C GLY A 663 35.71 5.48 35.41
N HIS A 664 34.43 5.48 35.79
CA HIS A 664 33.46 6.52 35.42
C HIS A 664 32.58 6.94 36.61
N GLU A 665 33.12 6.92 37.82
CA GLU A 665 32.37 7.09 39.06
C GLU A 665 31.51 8.36 39.07
N ALA A 666 32.06 9.49 38.63
CA ALA A 666 31.35 10.77 38.58
C ALA A 666 30.10 10.71 37.66
N LEU A 667 30.21 10.04 36.50
CA LEU A 667 29.10 9.85 35.57
C LEU A 667 28.01 8.98 36.18
N PHE A 668 28.39 7.84 36.79
CA PHE A 668 27.46 6.94 37.46
C PHE A 668 26.74 7.62 38.62
N GLN A 669 27.46 8.40 39.44
CA GLN A 669 26.86 9.16 40.54
C GLN A 669 25.83 10.17 40.03
N ARG A 670 26.18 10.95 38.99
CA ARG A 670 25.28 11.93 38.36
C ARG A 670 24.01 11.27 37.82
N LYS A 671 24.16 10.19 37.04
CA LYS A 671 23.02 9.47 36.45
C LYS A 671 22.17 8.73 37.49
N THR A 672 22.80 8.20 38.53
CA THR A 672 22.07 7.57 39.66
C THR A 672 21.24 8.60 40.40
N LEU A 673 21.78 9.79 40.66
CA LEU A 673 21.03 10.87 41.31
C LEU A 673 19.80 11.26 40.47
N GLN A 674 19.98 11.47 39.16
CA GLN A 674 18.88 11.76 38.23
C GLN A 674 17.79 10.68 38.25
N ALA A 675 18.18 9.41 38.28
CA ALA A 675 17.24 8.30 38.35
C ALA A 675 16.49 8.27 39.69
N LEU A 676 17.17 8.49 40.82
CA LEU A 676 16.54 8.52 42.14
C LEU A 676 15.56 9.69 42.28
N GLU A 677 15.87 10.86 41.70
CA GLU A 677 14.92 11.97 41.59
C GLU A 677 13.65 11.55 40.83
N PHE A 678 13.80 10.88 39.69
CA PHE A 678 12.67 10.36 38.91
C PHE A 678 11.83 9.30 39.67
N HIS A 679 12.47 8.46 40.49
CA HIS A 679 11.76 7.45 41.27
C HIS A 679 11.01 8.00 42.48
N THR A 680 11.50 9.09 43.08
CA THR A 680 11.01 9.57 44.38
C THR A 680 10.08 10.76 44.29
N VAL A 681 10.22 11.60 43.26
CA VAL A 681 9.45 12.84 43.14
C VAL A 681 8.14 12.57 42.40
N PRO A 682 6.98 13.01 42.95
CA PRO A 682 5.71 12.91 42.24
C PRO A 682 5.74 13.58 40.87
N PHE A 683 5.16 12.91 39.87
CA PHE A 683 5.18 13.35 38.47
C PHE A 683 4.73 14.81 38.27
N ARG A 684 3.64 15.24 38.95
CA ARG A 684 3.14 16.62 38.88
C ARG A 684 4.18 17.65 39.28
N LEU A 685 5.04 17.32 40.24
CA LEU A 685 6.10 18.20 40.71
C LEU A 685 7.28 18.19 39.74
N LEU A 686 7.69 17.02 39.22
CA LEU A 686 8.72 16.91 38.19
C LEU A 686 8.38 17.71 36.93
N ALA A 687 7.12 17.65 36.48
CA ALA A 687 6.65 18.36 35.29
C ALA A 687 6.53 19.89 35.48
N GLN A 688 6.41 20.37 36.74
CA GLN A 688 6.32 21.81 37.05
C GLN A 688 7.69 22.52 37.03
N TYR A 689 8.79 21.79 37.26
CA TYR A 689 10.13 22.36 37.20
C TYR A 689 10.65 22.34 35.75
N ARG A 690 11.02 23.52 35.23
CA ARG A 690 11.36 23.82 33.82
C ARG A 690 12.61 23.10 33.24
N GLY A 691 13.13 22.07 33.90
CA GLY A 691 14.37 21.38 33.50
C GLY A 691 14.21 19.96 32.97
N LEU A 692 13.03 19.34 33.12
CA LEU A 692 12.83 17.93 32.77
C LEU A 692 11.79 17.78 31.66
N ASN A 693 12.26 17.47 30.45
CA ASN A 693 11.36 17.08 29.37
C ASN A 693 11.02 15.59 29.52
N LEU A 694 9.87 15.27 30.11
CA LEU A 694 9.48 13.88 30.38
C LEU A 694 9.00 13.12 29.12
N SER A 695 8.94 13.81 27.97
CA SER A 695 8.85 13.14 26.67
C SER A 695 10.20 12.67 26.14
N ASP A 696 11.30 12.94 26.85
CA ASP A 696 12.63 12.44 26.52
C ASP A 696 12.68 10.92 26.72
N ASP A 697 13.34 10.26 25.78
CA ASP A 697 13.60 8.84 25.73
C ASP A 697 14.28 8.31 27.00
N ALA A 698 15.07 9.14 27.69
CA ALA A 698 15.70 8.79 28.96
C ALA A 698 14.69 8.37 30.05
N TYR A 699 13.43 8.80 29.94
CA TYR A 699 12.36 8.52 30.89
C TYR A 699 11.29 7.56 30.36
N GLN A 700 11.54 6.92 29.22
CA GLN A 700 10.63 5.97 28.61
C GLN A 700 11.27 4.59 28.47
N PRO A 701 10.51 3.51 28.71
CA PRO A 701 11.01 2.17 28.48
C PRO A 701 11.22 1.92 26.98
N ARG A 702 12.24 1.12 26.67
CA ARG A 702 12.47 0.54 25.34
C ARG A 702 11.56 -0.67 25.13
N LEU A 703 11.87 -1.53 24.17
CA LEU A 703 11.14 -2.78 23.97
C LEU A 703 11.64 -3.84 24.94
N TYR A 704 11.21 -3.74 26.20
CA TYR A 704 11.64 -4.65 27.25
C TYR A 704 11.03 -6.06 27.13
N THR A 705 11.86 -7.03 26.75
CA THR A 705 11.47 -8.44 26.51
C THR A 705 11.41 -9.30 27.78
N SER A 706 11.69 -8.73 28.97
CA SER A 706 11.55 -9.45 30.23
C SER A 706 10.07 -9.78 30.55
N PRO A 707 9.79 -10.88 31.28
CA PRO A 707 8.41 -11.27 31.63
C PRO A 707 7.64 -10.25 32.47
N THR A 708 8.34 -9.30 33.10
CA THR A 708 7.75 -8.19 33.86
C THR A 708 7.14 -7.11 32.98
N TRP A 709 7.56 -7.01 31.72
CA TRP A 709 7.16 -5.97 30.77
C TRP A 709 6.56 -6.52 29.49
N SER A 710 6.59 -7.85 29.31
CA SER A 710 6.13 -8.50 28.10
C SER A 710 5.56 -9.89 28.34
N ALA A 711 4.83 -10.37 27.35
CA ALA A 711 4.35 -11.74 27.27
C ALA A 711 4.49 -12.28 25.86
N ASN A 712 4.84 -13.56 25.75
CA ASN A 712 4.91 -14.28 24.48
C ASN A 712 3.71 -15.21 24.31
N ILE A 713 3.20 -15.30 23.08
CA ILE A 713 2.18 -16.24 22.64
C ILE A 713 2.59 -16.90 21.32
N SER A 714 2.41 -18.22 21.21
CA SER A 714 2.67 -18.97 19.98
C SER A 714 1.40 -19.07 19.14
N GLY A 715 1.51 -18.83 17.83
CA GLY A 715 0.42 -19.13 16.89
C GLY A 715 0.19 -20.64 16.70
N ASP A 716 1.19 -21.44 17.05
CA ASP A 716 1.29 -22.88 16.75
C ASP A 716 0.98 -23.79 17.95
N SER A 717 0.34 -23.26 19.00
CA SER A 717 -0.08 -24.10 20.11
C SER A 717 -1.13 -25.07 19.61
N GLN A 718 -0.71 -26.33 19.41
CA GLN A 718 -1.54 -27.51 19.20
C GLN A 718 -2.93 -27.25 19.77
N ALA A 719 -3.90 -27.06 18.88
CA ALA A 719 -5.29 -27.10 19.26
C ALA A 719 -5.54 -28.49 19.86
N SER A 720 -5.44 -28.55 21.19
CA SER A 720 -6.43 -29.20 22.04
C SER A 720 -7.74 -29.29 21.26
N SER A 721 -8.32 -30.48 21.16
CA SER A 721 -9.41 -30.88 20.28
C SER A 721 -10.74 -30.10 20.41
N ASN A 722 -10.73 -28.90 21.00
CA ASN A 722 -11.86 -28.03 21.22
C ASN A 722 -11.67 -26.74 20.43
N TYR A 723 -12.40 -26.60 19.33
CA TYR A 723 -12.49 -25.45 18.41
C TYR A 723 -12.95 -24.11 19.05
N LEU A 724 -12.90 -23.96 20.38
CA LEU A 724 -13.65 -22.94 21.13
C LEU A 724 -12.80 -21.92 21.90
N ASP A 725 -11.48 -22.09 22.04
CA ASP A 725 -10.65 -21.14 22.79
C ASP A 725 -9.41 -20.69 22.00
N ALA A 726 -9.34 -19.40 21.68
CA ALA A 726 -8.16 -18.77 21.13
C ALA A 726 -6.99 -18.83 22.14
N PRO A 727 -5.73 -19.03 21.71
CA PRO A 727 -4.58 -18.97 22.61
C PRO A 727 -4.58 -17.63 23.34
N ASN A 728 -4.43 -17.67 24.66
CA ASN A 728 -4.37 -16.47 25.49
C ASN A 728 -3.25 -16.56 26.54
N ARG A 729 -2.75 -15.39 26.95
CA ARG A 729 -1.72 -15.26 27.98
C ARG A 729 -2.06 -14.06 28.86
N SER A 730 -2.24 -14.32 30.16
CA SER A 730 -2.35 -13.26 31.16
C SER A 730 -1.00 -12.97 31.81
N PHE A 731 -0.72 -11.70 32.08
CA PHE A 731 0.49 -11.27 32.77
C PHE A 731 0.25 -9.92 33.47
N GLN A 732 1.16 -9.54 34.36
CA GLN A 732 1.08 -8.29 35.11
C GLN A 732 2.34 -7.47 34.91
N THR A 733 2.17 -6.17 34.68
CA THR A 733 3.30 -5.23 34.59
C THR A 733 3.16 -4.17 35.68
N PRO A 734 4.27 -3.58 36.14
CA PRO A 734 4.22 -2.34 36.90
C PRO A 734 3.42 -1.30 36.10
N GLN A 735 2.61 -0.51 36.80
CA GLN A 735 1.85 0.55 36.16
C GLN A 735 2.76 1.61 35.55
N HIS A 736 3.93 1.84 36.17
CA HIS A 736 4.98 2.73 35.71
C HIS A 736 6.34 2.30 36.30
N PRO A 737 7.50 2.55 35.64
CA PRO A 737 8.83 2.20 36.16
C PRO A 737 9.25 2.97 37.43
N SER A 738 8.58 4.08 37.76
CA SER A 738 8.87 4.86 38.97
C SER A 738 8.52 4.09 40.25
N PHE A 739 9.30 4.30 41.32
CA PHE A 739 9.13 3.63 42.60
C PHE A 739 7.76 3.91 43.24
N LEU A 740 7.17 5.07 42.95
CA LEU A 740 5.81 5.45 43.39
C LEU A 740 4.75 4.40 43.01
N PHE A 741 4.98 3.63 41.94
CA PHE A 741 4.04 2.66 41.39
C PHE A 741 4.48 1.21 41.63
N GLN A 742 5.50 0.97 42.46
CA GLN A 742 6.09 -0.37 42.62
C GLN A 742 5.07 -1.45 43.05
N ASN A 743 4.04 -1.05 43.81
CA ASN A 743 2.99 -1.96 44.29
C ASN A 743 1.71 -1.90 43.45
N GLN A 744 1.67 -1.08 42.39
CA GLN A 744 0.51 -0.93 41.51
C GLN A 744 0.79 -1.71 40.21
N LEU A 745 0.10 -2.84 40.07
CA LEU A 745 0.23 -3.73 38.92
C LEU A 745 -0.99 -3.61 38.01
N VAL A 746 -0.73 -3.55 36.71
CA VAL A 746 -1.78 -3.61 35.67
C VAL A 746 -1.81 -5.02 35.12
N SER A 747 -2.99 -5.63 35.13
CA SER A 747 -3.19 -6.95 34.54
C SER A 747 -3.49 -6.81 33.06
N TRP A 748 -2.83 -7.63 32.25
CA TRP A 748 -2.95 -7.66 30.80
C TRP A 748 -3.39 -9.04 30.34
N LEU A 749 -4.18 -9.08 29.27
CA LEU A 749 -4.57 -10.28 28.56
C LEU A 749 -4.18 -10.12 27.08
N LEU A 750 -3.21 -10.92 26.66
CA LEU A 750 -2.74 -11.06 25.28
C LEU A 750 -3.45 -12.24 24.62
N LEU A 751 -3.91 -12.04 23.38
CA LEU A 751 -4.70 -12.99 22.62
C LEU A 751 -4.16 -13.10 21.20
N TYR A 752 -4.07 -14.32 20.68
CA TYR A 752 -3.87 -14.58 19.26
C TYR A 752 -5.23 -14.82 18.62
N LEU A 753 -5.63 -13.99 17.66
CA LEU A 753 -6.96 -13.98 17.08
C LEU A 753 -6.88 -14.40 15.60
N PRO A 754 -6.90 -15.71 15.29
CA PRO A 754 -6.70 -16.21 13.93
C PRO A 754 -7.92 -16.03 13.01
N THR A 755 -9.11 -15.85 13.57
CA THR A 755 -10.37 -15.80 12.81
C THR A 755 -11.29 -14.70 13.32
N VAL A 756 -12.22 -14.25 12.47
CA VAL A 756 -13.26 -13.29 12.86
C VAL A 756 -14.07 -13.81 14.06
N GLN A 757 -14.35 -15.13 14.11
CA GLN A 757 -15.05 -15.75 15.24
C GLN A 757 -14.28 -15.58 16.56
N SER A 758 -12.96 -15.85 16.56
CA SER A 758 -12.13 -15.68 17.74
C SER A 758 -12.13 -14.23 18.27
N CYS A 759 -12.24 -13.24 17.39
CA CYS A 759 -12.40 -11.85 17.81
C CYS A 759 -13.72 -11.62 18.56
N TRP A 760 -14.85 -12.13 18.05
CA TRP A 760 -16.15 -11.96 18.69
C TRP A 760 -16.20 -12.59 20.08
N ASP A 761 -15.62 -13.78 20.25
CA ASP A 761 -15.60 -14.51 21.51
C ASP A 761 -14.90 -13.70 22.63
N TYR A 762 -13.87 -12.93 22.27
CA TYR A 762 -13.12 -12.07 23.18
C TYR A 762 -13.51 -10.58 23.11
N ARG A 763 -14.64 -10.25 22.47
CA ARG A 763 -15.20 -8.88 22.32
C ARG A 763 -14.33 -7.90 21.52
N PHE A 764 -13.50 -8.41 20.63
CA PHE A 764 -12.80 -7.63 19.61
C PHE A 764 -13.69 -7.51 18.35
N SER A 765 -13.61 -6.36 17.67
CA SER A 765 -14.22 -6.17 16.35
C SER A 765 -13.15 -6.32 15.29
N CYS A 766 -13.29 -7.31 14.41
CA CYS A 766 -12.33 -7.63 13.35
C CYS A 766 -13.04 -7.88 12.00
N THR A 767 -12.36 -7.64 10.88
CA THR A 767 -12.79 -8.04 9.52
C THR A 767 -11.98 -9.23 9.00
N GLU A 768 -12.40 -9.85 7.89
CA GLU A 768 -11.67 -10.97 7.27
C GLU A 768 -10.26 -10.56 6.80
N ASP A 769 -10.08 -9.32 6.33
CA ASP A 769 -8.78 -8.80 5.90
C ASP A 769 -7.82 -8.52 7.08
N GLU A 770 -8.36 -8.28 8.28
CA GLU A 770 -7.57 -7.94 9.47
C GLU A 770 -6.98 -9.19 10.19
N VAL A 771 -7.59 -10.37 10.06
CA VAL A 771 -7.18 -11.59 10.79
C VAL A 771 -6.23 -12.47 9.98
N PRO A 772 -5.22 -13.15 10.58
CA PRO A 772 -4.86 -13.16 12.00
C PRO A 772 -4.29 -11.84 12.53
N LEU A 773 -4.61 -11.53 13.79
CA LEU A 773 -4.06 -10.38 14.52
C LEU A 773 -3.85 -10.69 16.01
N LEU A 774 -3.20 -9.79 16.73
CA LEU A 774 -3.04 -9.86 18.18
C LEU A 774 -4.01 -8.92 18.89
N GLY A 775 -4.71 -9.44 19.90
CA GLY A 775 -5.55 -8.65 20.81
C GLY A 775 -4.82 -8.41 22.12
N LEU A 776 -4.85 -7.18 22.63
CA LEU A 776 -4.29 -6.80 23.93
C LEU A 776 -5.30 -5.98 24.72
N SER A 777 -5.69 -6.50 25.88
CA SER A 777 -6.58 -5.80 26.82
C SER A 777 -5.92 -5.64 28.18
N LYS A 778 -6.33 -4.60 28.93
CA LYS A 778 -5.84 -4.28 30.27
C LYS A 778 -6.97 -4.15 31.28
N SER A 779 -6.67 -4.36 32.56
CA SER A 779 -7.58 -4.07 33.67
C SER A 779 -7.91 -2.57 33.76
N THR A 780 -9.11 -2.23 34.22
CA THR A 780 -9.64 -0.86 34.29
C THR A 780 -8.96 0.05 35.32
N ASP A 781 -8.19 -0.51 36.26
CA ASP A 781 -7.67 0.20 37.44
C ASP A 781 -6.36 0.98 37.19
N SER A 782 -6.12 1.48 35.97
CA SER A 782 -4.94 2.29 35.66
C SER A 782 -5.18 3.78 35.90
N ASP A 783 -4.23 4.47 36.53
CA ASP A 783 -4.21 5.93 36.72
C ASP A 783 -4.38 6.66 35.37
N PRO A 784 -5.33 7.61 35.27
CA PRO A 784 -5.65 8.31 34.03
C PRO A 784 -4.52 9.20 33.52
N THR A 785 -3.47 9.44 34.30
CA THR A 785 -2.30 10.23 33.90
C THR A 785 -1.22 9.41 33.17
N ILE A 786 -1.41 8.09 33.03
CA ILE A 786 -0.47 7.17 32.39
C ILE A 786 -1.07 6.60 31.10
N GLY A 787 -0.40 6.87 29.97
CA GLY A 787 -0.64 6.26 28.67
C GLY A 787 0.21 5.02 28.45
N TYR A 788 -0.14 4.22 27.44
CA TYR A 788 0.59 3.01 27.05
C TYR A 788 0.79 2.99 25.55
N GLN A 789 2.03 2.77 25.10
CA GLN A 789 2.40 2.61 23.69
C GLN A 789 2.95 1.19 23.49
N SER A 790 2.08 0.20 23.63
CA SER A 790 2.46 -1.21 23.51
C SER A 790 2.78 -1.58 22.06
N GLN A 791 3.72 -2.51 21.89
CA GLN A 791 4.14 -3.02 20.58
C GLN A 791 4.20 -4.55 20.58
N ALA A 792 4.08 -5.17 19.42
CA ALA A 792 4.22 -6.60 19.21
C ALA A 792 5.45 -6.90 18.34
N LEU A 793 6.33 -7.76 18.84
CA LEU A 793 7.47 -8.29 18.10
C LEU A 793 7.03 -9.60 17.45
N MET A 794 7.21 -9.72 16.14
CA MET A 794 6.90 -10.90 15.34
C MET A 794 8.15 -11.77 15.21
N LEU A 795 8.11 -13.02 15.68
CA LEU A 795 9.29 -13.89 15.75
C LEU A 795 9.20 -15.06 14.75
N CYS A 796 10.24 -15.25 13.94
CA CYS A 796 10.41 -16.44 13.10
C CYS A 796 11.16 -17.53 13.89
N GLU A 797 10.70 -18.80 13.86
CA GLU A 797 11.22 -20.02 14.52
C GLU A 797 12.16 -19.84 15.75
N GLY A 798 11.90 -18.88 16.64
CA GLY A 798 12.81 -18.53 17.73
C GLY A 798 14.21 -18.05 17.32
N ARG A 799 14.42 -17.65 16.06
CA ARG A 799 15.71 -17.19 15.51
C ARG A 799 15.90 -15.68 15.69
N PHE A 800 14.93 -14.88 15.25
CA PHE A 800 15.02 -13.42 15.24
C PHE A 800 13.64 -12.77 15.17
N VAL A 801 13.58 -11.49 15.54
CA VAL A 801 12.46 -10.57 15.37
C VAL A 801 12.45 -10.08 13.94
N ALA A 802 11.40 -10.45 13.21
CA ALA A 802 11.20 -10.14 11.80
C ALA A 802 10.43 -8.83 11.57
N ASP A 803 9.53 -8.50 12.48
CA ASP A 803 8.77 -7.26 12.43
C ASP A 803 8.41 -6.75 13.83
N VAL A 804 8.14 -5.45 13.94
CA VAL A 804 7.63 -4.80 15.14
C VAL A 804 6.44 -3.93 14.77
N THR A 805 5.27 -4.23 15.34
CA THR A 805 4.02 -3.56 15.01
C THR A 805 3.41 -2.88 16.23
N ASP A 806 2.88 -1.67 16.05
CA ASP A 806 2.15 -0.96 17.12
C ASP A 806 0.78 -1.57 17.39
N PHE A 807 0.36 -1.56 18.66
CA PHE A 807 -1.04 -1.79 19.00
C PHE A 807 -1.87 -0.53 18.71
N LEU A 808 -2.71 -0.59 17.67
CA LEU A 808 -3.70 0.43 17.35
C LEU A 808 -4.95 0.19 18.22
N GLY A 809 -4.98 0.89 19.36
CA GLY A 809 -5.99 0.67 20.39
C GLY A 809 -5.73 -0.63 21.14
N GLN A 810 -6.50 -1.67 20.85
CA GLN A 810 -6.35 -3.00 21.47
C GLN A 810 -5.89 -4.07 20.48
N LYS A 811 -5.61 -3.73 19.22
CA LYS A 811 -5.28 -4.69 18.15
C LYS A 811 -3.92 -4.37 17.54
N ALA A 812 -3.14 -5.40 17.21
CA ALA A 812 -1.94 -5.28 16.38
C ALA A 812 -2.06 -6.25 15.18
N PRO A 813 -2.04 -5.76 13.93
CA PRO A 813 -2.09 -6.64 12.76
C PRO A 813 -0.82 -7.48 12.65
N ILE A 814 -0.94 -8.70 12.11
CA ILE A 814 0.21 -9.55 11.82
C ILE A 814 0.55 -9.39 10.33
N PRO A 815 1.78 -8.95 9.97
CA PRO A 815 2.19 -8.78 8.58
C PRO A 815 2.25 -10.13 7.83
N ASP A 816 2.53 -10.10 6.54
CA ASP A 816 2.84 -11.32 5.80
C ASP A 816 4.32 -11.69 5.96
N ALA A 817 4.59 -12.92 6.41
CA ALA A 817 5.94 -13.40 6.69
C ALA A 817 6.83 -13.52 5.45
N LEU A 818 6.24 -13.72 4.26
CA LEU A 818 6.97 -13.86 2.99
C LEU A 818 6.81 -12.67 2.03
N GLY A 819 5.82 -11.80 2.26
CA GLY A 819 5.49 -10.70 1.36
C GLY A 819 4.89 -11.16 0.01
N THR A 820 4.27 -12.33 -0.04
CA THR A 820 3.62 -12.90 -1.22
C THR A 820 2.12 -12.62 -1.28
N ASN A 821 1.51 -12.20 -0.16
CA ASN A 821 0.09 -11.89 -0.05
C ASN A 821 -0.17 -10.39 -0.24
N SER A 822 -0.83 -10.02 -1.33
CA SER A 822 -1.11 -8.62 -1.71
C SER A 822 -2.08 -7.87 -0.79
N SER A 823 -2.76 -8.57 0.13
CA SER A 823 -3.71 -7.96 1.08
C SER A 823 -3.08 -7.41 2.36
N ARG A 824 -1.83 -7.79 2.69
CA ARG A 824 -1.15 -7.40 3.94
C ARG A 824 0.18 -6.69 3.68
N SER A 825 0.60 -5.88 4.64
CA SER A 825 1.96 -5.36 4.65
C SER A 825 2.94 -6.54 4.77
N ALA A 826 3.92 -6.59 3.87
CA ALA A 826 5.02 -7.53 3.98
C ALA A 826 5.85 -7.25 5.23
N SER A 827 6.32 -8.32 5.87
CA SER A 827 7.28 -8.24 6.97
C SER A 827 8.51 -7.44 6.54
N LEU A 828 9.01 -6.58 7.43
CA LEU A 828 10.22 -5.81 7.15
C LEU A 828 11.42 -6.73 6.89
N PHE A 829 11.52 -7.82 7.65
CA PHE A 829 12.48 -8.90 7.42
C PHE A 829 11.71 -10.20 7.20
N PRO A 830 11.76 -10.80 6.00
CA PRO A 830 11.01 -12.03 5.71
C PRO A 830 11.46 -13.21 6.58
N CYS A 831 10.53 -14.09 6.94
CA CYS A 831 10.88 -15.35 7.59
C CYS A 831 11.37 -16.37 6.55
N PRO A 832 12.58 -16.94 6.68
CA PRO A 832 13.08 -17.94 5.74
C PRO A 832 12.15 -19.15 5.60
N GLU A 833 11.54 -19.58 6.71
CA GLU A 833 10.65 -20.74 6.84
C GLU A 833 9.19 -20.44 6.45
N GLY A 834 8.89 -19.20 6.08
CA GLY A 834 7.60 -18.81 5.52
C GLY A 834 6.45 -18.54 6.50
N SER A 835 6.69 -18.59 7.81
CA SER A 835 5.67 -18.24 8.81
C SER A 835 6.25 -17.67 10.11
N PHE A 836 5.45 -16.88 10.84
CA PHE A 836 5.76 -16.49 12.22
C PHE A 836 5.43 -17.64 13.18
N THR A 837 6.30 -17.87 14.16
CA THR A 837 6.12 -18.94 15.15
C THR A 837 5.58 -18.43 16.48
N SER A 838 5.95 -17.22 16.86
CA SER A 838 5.50 -16.63 18.12
C SER A 838 5.49 -15.10 18.05
N PHE A 839 4.79 -14.51 19.01
CA PHE A 839 4.49 -13.09 19.07
C PHE A 839 4.72 -12.59 20.49
N GLN A 840 5.60 -11.59 20.66
CA GLN A 840 5.89 -11.02 21.96
C GLN A 840 5.30 -9.61 22.08
N ALA A 841 4.27 -9.45 22.92
CA ALA A 841 3.71 -8.13 23.23
C ALA A 841 4.49 -7.48 24.36
N VAL A 842 4.96 -6.25 24.14
CA VAL A 842 5.75 -5.45 25.06
C VAL A 842 4.95 -4.22 25.48
N ILE A 843 4.96 -3.92 26.78
CA ILE A 843 4.21 -2.82 27.40
C ILE A 843 5.12 -1.64 27.67
N ARG A 844 4.78 -0.46 27.13
CA ARG A 844 5.54 0.78 27.31
C ARG A 844 4.67 1.88 27.93
N PRO A 845 4.65 2.02 29.26
CA PRO A 845 3.99 3.15 29.90
C PRO A 845 4.72 4.48 29.62
N PHE A 846 3.96 5.56 29.49
CA PHE A 846 4.46 6.93 29.44
C PHE A 846 3.49 7.89 30.13
N TYR A 847 3.97 9.05 30.57
CA TYR A 847 3.11 10.03 31.23
C TYR A 847 2.40 10.96 30.24
N LEU A 848 1.15 11.29 30.52
CA LEU A 848 0.35 12.25 29.75
C LEU A 848 0.63 13.68 30.25
N THR A 849 1.45 14.43 29.49
CA THR A 849 1.89 15.80 29.83
C THR A 849 0.81 16.87 29.68
N ASN A 850 -0.33 16.55 29.05
CA ASN A 850 -1.41 17.50 28.71
C ASN A 850 -2.68 17.35 29.57
N SER A 851 -2.61 16.74 30.76
CA SER A 851 -3.77 16.69 31.67
C SER A 851 -3.99 18.03 32.39
N SER A 852 -4.41 19.05 31.63
CA SER A 852 -4.88 20.33 32.18
C SER A 852 -6.28 20.27 32.79
N ASP A 853 -6.93 19.10 32.86
CA ASP A 853 -8.29 18.95 33.38
C ASP A 853 -8.44 17.73 34.33
N ALA A 854 -7.75 17.77 35.47
CA ALA A 854 -8.09 16.92 36.62
C ALA A 854 -8.17 17.77 37.89
N ASN A 855 -9.20 18.62 37.91
CA ASN A 855 -9.78 19.19 39.12
C ASN A 855 -10.83 18.24 39.68
#